data_AF-A0A927SX20-F1
#
_entry.id   AF-A0A927SX20-F1
#
_cell.length_a   1.000
_cell.length_b   1.000
_cell.length_c   1.000
_cell.angle_alpha   90.00
_cell.angle_beta   90.00
_cell.angle_gamma   90.00
#
_symmetry.space_group_name_H-M   'P 1'
#
loop_
_entity.id
_entity.type
_entity.pdbx_description
1 polymer ?
#
loop_
_entity_poly.entity_id
_entity_poly.type
_entity_poly.pdbx_seq_one_letter_code
_entity_poly.pdbx_strand_id
1 'polypeptide(L)'
;MDVGDTDPDTYVVSFDANGGTSSMANVNAFGEYTLPENGFTAPDGKRFKCWNVNGVEKSAGDTITVLANVSIKAVWEDAPIPEIWVGGVGMFDGDYLANDAMSTTRTQPISGGYAHYSEGILTLYGYSYTGKGYYNESEYNYAAIYSTIDIAIVCVEDTFSSLVAQGDDSCNGIVSTSDVLIRGNGSLTVKAEDRAIFIDGDLTVNGIGLTVINVWSNQANSISITTGKGVEVTSTKGIGFMAQDDVNIYASKLKITAFDHAIHTSGNVNLSGEILELDSTNGSGIYAMSGDTVVNNKNVTISGYASISCDELTINSSNVELNGTLNYHHAILAYNNVIIIAENITIKSNGNGIFSYGDIVVKCDNIEIDCVYGTALYASDKLVDVEAEYIDLSAQTCIMANEVLVTATNDIDLCATSSYGIYSESDVRITTKNINIESHDTAFYSDNGRLIINATENVSLISNGGKQAVYGYLTVTAKEFIMAGVTLNKLFEYTFNNQFDKEYAVFEGDAVDNLTQTHVISSNSSYIDRIETNVVKITELVHILSDWKHNDTHHWRDCSCGSTHEMDTHRGGTATCNDRAICVYCSEPYGDLADHDYGELIPAVDEKHTPAELSPSVAAHYHCAECGKYFTEGKTETTLDSLTGETPTHSFDQKHNSTHHWDECSCGLKQNESIHTGGTATCKDRAICQTCFEPYGDLADHDYGELIPASAEKHTPAELSPSVAAHYHCAECGKYFTESKAETTLDALTGETPSHSFDQKHNSTHHWDECSCGLKQNKSIHTGGTATCKEKAICETCSAPYGDLSDHDYGELIPESAEKHTPTELKPSVAAHYHCAECGKYFTQSKTETTLAELTGETPTHSFDQKHNSTHHWDECSCGLKQNENLHTGGTATCKERAICETCSEPYGDLADHDYGELIPAVDEKHTQAELSPSV
;
A
#
# COMPACT_ATOMS: atom_id res chain seq x y z
N MET A 1 55.99 46.73 -27.30
CA MET A 1 56.33 45.59 -26.42
C MET A 1 55.04 45.12 -25.79
N ASP A 2 54.96 43.84 -25.46
CA ASP A 2 53.71 43.11 -25.31
C ASP A 2 53.44 42.74 -23.84
N VAL A 3 52.22 42.97 -23.38
CA VAL A 3 51.63 42.48 -22.12
C VAL A 3 50.12 42.37 -22.35
N GLY A 4 49.58 41.15 -22.35
CA GLY A 4 48.15 40.90 -22.54
C GLY A 4 47.32 41.04 -21.26
N ASP A 5 46.01 41.08 -21.43
CA ASP A 5 44.98 41.11 -20.38
C ASP A 5 44.08 39.85 -20.54
N THR A 6 43.47 39.36 -19.45
CA THR A 6 42.78 38.05 -19.43
C THR A 6 41.40 38.12 -18.77
N ASP A 7 40.48 37.27 -19.25
CA ASP A 7 39.12 37.09 -18.69
C ASP A 7 39.15 36.79 -17.18
N PRO A 8 38.05 37.07 -16.44
CA PRO A 8 37.90 36.60 -15.08
C PRO A 8 37.74 35.07 -15.07
N ASP A 9 38.80 34.36 -14.66
CA ASP A 9 38.88 32.89 -14.67
C ASP A 9 37.71 32.20 -13.96
N THR A 10 36.67 31.80 -14.72
CA THR A 10 35.72 30.77 -14.26
C THR A 10 36.40 29.42 -14.37
N TYR A 11 36.43 28.66 -13.28
CA TYR A 11 37.15 27.40 -13.23
C TYR A 11 36.25 26.22 -13.58
N VAL A 12 36.83 25.23 -14.26
CA VAL A 12 36.14 23.99 -14.62
C VAL A 12 36.08 23.08 -13.40
N VAL A 13 34.85 22.83 -12.93
CA VAL A 13 34.50 21.70 -12.08
C VAL A 13 34.25 20.51 -13.00
N SER A 14 35.05 19.46 -12.83
CA SER A 14 34.94 18.21 -13.61
C SER A 14 34.66 17.03 -12.72
N PHE A 15 33.80 16.12 -13.17
CA PHE A 15 33.39 14.94 -12.43
C PHE A 15 34.06 13.69 -13.01
N ASP A 16 34.72 12.92 -12.14
CA ASP A 16 35.39 11.66 -12.48
C ASP A 16 34.64 10.49 -11.85
N ALA A 17 34.14 9.59 -12.70
CA ALA A 17 33.42 8.39 -12.29
C ALA A 17 34.28 7.42 -11.45
N ASN A 18 35.62 7.53 -11.51
CA ASN A 18 36.55 6.81 -10.63
C ASN A 18 36.32 5.28 -10.55
N GLY A 19 35.94 4.67 -11.67
CA GLY A 19 35.59 3.25 -11.79
C GLY A 19 34.10 2.99 -12.10
N GLY A 20 33.20 3.92 -11.76
CA GLY A 20 31.81 3.89 -12.19
C GLY A 20 31.63 4.16 -13.69
N THR A 21 30.39 4.06 -14.15
CA THR A 21 29.98 4.32 -15.55
C THR A 21 28.93 5.44 -15.61
N SER A 22 28.36 5.69 -16.81
CA SER A 22 27.66 6.95 -17.15
C SER A 22 28.63 8.16 -17.24
N SER A 23 28.10 9.36 -17.50
CA SER A 23 28.86 10.61 -17.55
C SER A 23 28.06 11.79 -17.01
N MET A 24 28.67 12.60 -16.13
CA MET A 24 28.13 13.89 -15.69
C MET A 24 28.73 15.05 -16.50
N ALA A 25 27.98 16.15 -16.62
CA ALA A 25 28.47 17.34 -17.32
C ALA A 25 29.45 18.15 -16.45
N ASN A 26 30.51 18.67 -17.06
CA ASN A 26 31.37 19.66 -16.41
C ASN A 26 30.62 20.99 -16.21
N VAL A 27 30.96 21.70 -15.12
CA VAL A 27 30.35 23.00 -14.77
C VAL A 27 31.45 24.05 -14.65
N ASN A 28 31.23 25.26 -15.18
CA ASN A 28 32.11 26.39 -14.93
C ASN A 28 31.63 27.13 -13.68
N ALA A 29 32.47 27.24 -12.66
CA ALA A 29 32.13 27.85 -11.37
C ALA A 29 33.30 28.68 -10.80
N PHE A 30 32.96 29.61 -9.91
CA PHE A 30 33.90 30.41 -9.14
C PHE A 30 33.23 30.84 -7.83
N GLY A 31 33.93 30.74 -6.70
CA GLY A 31 33.33 30.94 -5.38
C GLY A 31 32.68 29.66 -4.84
N GLU A 32 31.55 29.76 -4.13
CA GLU A 32 30.91 28.60 -3.51
C GLU A 32 30.13 27.75 -4.53
N TYR A 33 30.24 26.43 -4.39
CA TYR A 33 29.59 25.43 -5.25
C TYR A 33 29.08 24.26 -4.39
N THR A 34 27.79 23.98 -4.47
CA THR A 34 27.16 22.83 -3.81
C THR A 34 27.39 21.56 -4.64
N LEU A 35 27.84 20.49 -3.98
CA LEU A 35 28.08 19.21 -4.63
C LEU A 35 26.73 18.55 -5.01
N PRO A 36 26.54 18.11 -6.26
CA PRO A 36 25.31 17.47 -6.70
C PRO A 36 25.17 16.06 -6.12
N GLU A 37 23.99 15.49 -6.28
CA GLU A 37 23.80 14.04 -6.17
C GLU A 37 24.63 13.28 -7.20
N ASN A 38 24.94 12.02 -6.90
CA ASN A 38 25.73 11.17 -7.77
C ASN A 38 24.96 10.79 -9.05
N GLY A 39 25.42 11.30 -10.20
CA GLY A 39 24.92 10.92 -11.53
C GLY A 39 25.61 9.71 -12.16
N PHE A 40 26.67 9.16 -11.55
CA PHE A 40 27.38 7.99 -12.08
C PHE A 40 26.71 6.68 -11.66
N THR A 41 26.61 5.74 -12.60
CA THR A 41 26.26 4.36 -12.27
C THR A 41 27.44 3.72 -11.52
N ALA A 42 27.18 3.13 -10.36
CA ALA A 42 28.23 2.51 -9.54
C ALA A 42 28.93 1.34 -10.27
N PRO A 43 30.21 1.07 -9.99
CA PRO A 43 30.85 -0.17 -10.40
C PRO A 43 30.29 -1.38 -9.66
N ASP A 44 30.36 -2.56 -10.28
CA ASP A 44 29.83 -3.82 -9.75
C ASP A 44 30.22 -4.07 -8.28
N GLY A 45 29.23 -4.39 -7.43
CA GLY A 45 29.43 -4.64 -6.00
C GLY A 45 29.73 -3.39 -5.15
N LYS A 46 29.65 -2.17 -5.70
CA LYS A 46 29.88 -0.92 -4.96
C LYS A 46 28.64 -0.04 -4.89
N ARG A 47 28.62 0.87 -3.92
CA ARG A 47 27.68 2.01 -3.87
C ARG A 47 28.43 3.34 -3.72
N PHE A 48 27.76 4.43 -4.08
CA PHE A 48 28.31 5.78 -3.87
C PHE A 48 28.38 6.06 -2.37
N LYS A 49 29.59 6.39 -1.89
CA LYS A 49 29.83 6.78 -0.50
C LYS A 49 29.76 8.31 -0.34
N CYS A 50 30.54 9.00 -1.15
CA CYS A 50 30.76 10.45 -1.07
C CYS A 50 31.55 10.94 -2.31
N TRP A 51 31.72 12.25 -2.43
CA TRP A 51 32.67 12.87 -3.35
C TRP A 51 34.05 13.02 -2.70
N ASN A 52 35.12 12.80 -3.46
CA ASN A 52 36.47 13.21 -3.10
C ASN A 52 36.80 14.53 -3.79
N VAL A 53 37.08 15.56 -3.01
CA VAL A 53 37.49 16.88 -3.48
C VAL A 53 38.91 17.13 -2.99
N ASN A 54 39.89 17.10 -3.90
CA ASN A 54 41.31 17.33 -3.61
C ASN A 54 41.89 16.46 -2.46
N GLY A 55 41.40 15.23 -2.29
CA GLY A 55 41.83 14.31 -1.24
C GLY A 55 40.93 14.27 0.00
N VAL A 56 39.93 15.14 0.11
CA VAL A 56 38.98 15.20 1.23
C VAL A 56 37.64 14.60 0.83
N GLU A 57 37.08 13.74 1.67
CA GLU A 57 35.72 13.18 1.49
C GLU A 57 34.64 14.21 1.86
N LYS A 58 33.59 14.28 1.05
CA LYS A 58 32.52 15.28 1.09
C LYS A 58 31.18 14.70 0.62
N SER A 59 30.09 14.95 1.33
CA SER A 59 28.77 14.39 0.98
C SER A 59 28.19 14.99 -0.32
N ALA A 60 27.13 14.41 -0.87
CA ALA A 60 26.23 15.19 -1.72
C ALA A 60 25.57 16.30 -0.87
N GLY A 61 25.29 17.46 -1.46
CA GLY A 61 24.77 18.63 -0.74
C GLY A 61 25.83 19.44 0.06
N ASP A 62 27.04 18.94 0.26
CA ASP A 62 28.14 19.70 0.87
C ASP A 62 28.57 20.87 -0.04
N THR A 63 28.95 22.01 0.53
CA THR A 63 29.53 23.13 -0.23
C THR A 63 31.06 23.09 -0.26
N ILE A 64 31.64 23.50 -1.40
CA ILE A 64 33.08 23.69 -1.60
C ILE A 64 33.37 25.06 -2.20
N THR A 65 34.60 25.57 -2.02
CA THR A 65 35.04 26.84 -2.64
C THR A 65 35.93 26.57 -3.86
N VAL A 66 35.46 26.97 -5.04
CA VAL A 66 36.14 26.82 -6.32
C VAL A 66 37.01 28.07 -6.59
N LEU A 67 38.32 27.92 -6.37
CA LEU A 67 39.36 28.95 -6.59
C LEU A 67 40.43 28.51 -7.62
N ALA A 68 40.24 27.35 -8.25
CA ALA A 68 41.03 26.79 -9.33
C ALA A 68 40.22 25.68 -10.01
N ASN A 69 40.65 25.20 -11.19
CA ASN A 69 40.06 24.01 -11.82
C ASN A 69 40.13 22.82 -10.86
N VAL A 70 39.01 22.14 -10.64
CA VAL A 70 38.88 21.05 -9.67
C VAL A 70 38.30 19.80 -10.32
N SER A 71 38.91 18.65 -10.02
CA SER A 71 38.40 17.34 -10.40
C SER A 71 37.85 16.66 -9.16
N ILE A 72 36.55 16.38 -9.20
CA ILE A 72 35.77 15.80 -8.12
C ILE A 72 35.53 14.34 -8.48
N LYS A 73 35.94 13.41 -7.60
CA LYS A 73 35.87 11.98 -7.89
C LYS A 73 34.77 11.31 -7.10
N ALA A 74 34.01 10.42 -7.70
CA ALA A 74 33.12 9.54 -6.94
C ALA A 74 33.96 8.63 -6.02
N VAL A 75 33.61 8.53 -4.74
CA VAL A 75 34.15 7.53 -3.82
C VAL A 75 33.15 6.39 -3.74
N TRP A 76 33.67 5.20 -4.01
CA TRP A 76 32.90 3.96 -3.99
C TRP A 76 33.30 3.16 -2.75
N GLU A 77 32.32 2.79 -1.93
CA GLU A 77 32.50 1.75 -0.91
C GLU A 77 31.90 0.44 -1.39
N ASP A 78 32.35 -0.67 -0.82
CA ASP A 78 31.65 -1.95 -0.94
C ASP A 78 30.19 -1.73 -0.55
N ALA A 79 29.27 -2.06 -1.47
CA ALA A 79 27.88 -2.07 -1.10
C ALA A 79 27.71 -3.14 -0.01
N PRO A 80 26.99 -2.86 1.10
CA PRO A 80 26.45 -3.97 1.87
C PRO A 80 25.63 -4.83 0.91
N ILE A 81 25.69 -6.14 1.10
CA ILE A 81 24.85 -7.05 0.32
C ILE A 81 23.39 -6.64 0.62
N PRO A 82 22.54 -6.38 -0.39
CA PRO A 82 21.13 -6.13 -0.15
C PRO A 82 20.51 -7.26 0.68
N GLU A 83 19.61 -6.94 1.60
CA GLU A 83 18.89 -7.96 2.39
C GLU A 83 17.57 -8.36 1.70
N ILE A 84 17.20 -7.62 0.64
CA ILE A 84 16.05 -7.84 -0.24
C ILE A 84 16.47 -7.58 -1.69
N TRP A 85 15.98 -8.42 -2.59
CA TRP A 85 16.01 -8.19 -4.04
C TRP A 85 14.61 -8.32 -4.61
N VAL A 86 14.23 -7.40 -5.49
CA VAL A 86 12.93 -7.37 -6.18
C VAL A 86 13.20 -7.28 -7.69
N GLY A 87 12.65 -8.24 -8.44
CA GLY A 87 12.85 -8.35 -9.89
C GLY A 87 14.30 -8.62 -10.34
N GLY A 88 15.19 -8.99 -9.41
CA GLY A 88 16.64 -9.09 -9.62
C GLY A 88 17.42 -7.84 -9.23
N VAL A 89 16.76 -6.75 -8.86
CA VAL A 89 17.39 -5.51 -8.36
C VAL A 89 17.45 -5.55 -6.84
N GLY A 90 18.64 -5.40 -6.26
CA GLY A 90 18.81 -5.27 -4.82
C GLY A 90 18.26 -3.95 -4.29
N MET A 91 17.57 -3.98 -3.15
CA MET A 91 16.98 -2.80 -2.52
C MET A 91 17.59 -2.55 -1.13
N PHE A 92 17.79 -1.28 -0.80
CA PHE A 92 18.20 -0.83 0.54
C PHE A 92 17.08 -0.02 1.20
N ASP A 93 17.10 0.11 2.53
CA ASP A 93 16.13 0.91 3.28
C ASP A 93 16.01 2.34 2.71
N GLY A 94 14.80 2.77 2.35
CA GLY A 94 14.48 4.04 1.67
C GLY A 94 14.63 4.03 0.14
N ASP A 95 14.74 2.85 -0.49
CA ASP A 95 14.77 2.72 -1.96
C ASP A 95 13.37 2.55 -2.57
N TYR A 96 13.18 3.17 -3.73
CA TYR A 96 12.05 2.95 -4.64
C TYR A 96 12.51 2.17 -5.88
N LEU A 97 11.69 1.23 -6.35
CA LEU A 97 11.88 0.48 -7.59
C LEU A 97 10.62 0.59 -8.46
N ALA A 98 10.69 1.35 -9.56
CA ALA A 98 9.58 1.43 -10.51
C ALA A 98 9.42 0.14 -11.33
N ASN A 99 8.24 -0.09 -11.90
CA ASN A 99 8.02 -1.15 -12.88
C ASN A 99 9.06 -1.04 -14.03
N ASP A 100 9.54 -2.19 -14.50
CA ASP A 100 10.56 -2.33 -15.56
C ASP A 100 11.94 -1.65 -15.30
N ALA A 101 12.18 -1.11 -14.09
CA ALA A 101 13.46 -0.48 -13.74
C ALA A 101 14.55 -1.51 -13.40
N MET A 102 15.79 -1.24 -13.85
CA MET A 102 16.97 -2.08 -13.58
C MET A 102 17.84 -1.56 -12.42
N SER A 103 17.36 -0.55 -11.68
CA SER A 103 18.06 0.08 -10.54
C SER A 103 17.06 0.82 -9.65
N THR A 104 17.36 0.94 -8.36
CA THR A 104 16.55 1.73 -7.42
C THR A 104 16.78 3.23 -7.53
N THR A 105 15.90 4.03 -6.93
CA THR A 105 16.02 5.49 -6.78
C THR A 105 15.67 5.92 -5.35
N ARG A 106 16.21 7.05 -4.89
CA ARG A 106 15.90 7.67 -3.58
C ARG A 106 14.70 8.63 -3.60
N THR A 107 14.02 8.72 -4.74
CA THR A 107 12.86 9.60 -4.96
C THR A 107 11.70 8.79 -5.51
N GLN A 108 10.50 9.01 -4.96
CA GLN A 108 9.28 8.32 -5.36
C GLN A 108 8.98 8.51 -6.87
N PRO A 109 8.68 7.44 -7.62
CA PRO A 109 8.24 7.54 -9.01
C PRO A 109 6.95 8.36 -9.17
N ILE A 110 6.96 9.33 -10.08
CA ILE A 110 5.83 10.26 -10.31
C ILE A 110 4.68 9.66 -11.13
N SER A 111 4.84 8.45 -11.67
CA SER A 111 3.84 7.77 -12.51
C SER A 111 4.18 6.29 -12.69
N GLY A 112 3.16 5.43 -12.74
CA GLY A 112 3.31 3.98 -12.88
C GLY A 112 3.34 3.27 -11.52
N GLY A 113 3.36 1.93 -11.56
CA GLY A 113 3.51 1.11 -10.36
C GLY A 113 4.96 1.10 -9.87
N TYR A 114 5.13 0.90 -8.57
CA TYR A 114 6.45 0.81 -7.95
C TYR A 114 6.42 0.01 -6.64
N ALA A 115 7.57 -0.54 -6.25
CA ALA A 115 7.84 -1.04 -4.91
C ALA A 115 8.63 0.01 -4.11
N HIS A 116 8.42 0.07 -2.80
CA HIS A 116 9.22 0.87 -1.87
C HIS A 116 9.63 -0.01 -0.70
N TYR A 117 10.92 -0.05 -0.37
CA TYR A 117 11.44 -0.79 0.77
C TYR A 117 11.91 0.16 1.87
N SER A 118 11.42 -0.01 3.10
CA SER A 118 11.99 0.64 4.28
C SER A 118 11.69 -0.15 5.56
N GLU A 119 12.65 -0.20 6.49
CA GLU A 119 12.54 -0.83 7.83
C GLU A 119 11.86 -2.22 7.85
N GLY A 120 12.31 -3.17 7.01
CA GLY A 120 11.71 -4.51 6.91
C GLY A 120 10.38 -4.58 6.16
N ILE A 121 9.84 -3.45 5.69
CA ILE A 121 8.54 -3.36 5.01
C ILE A 121 8.73 -3.10 3.50
N LEU A 122 8.37 -4.08 2.68
CA LEU A 122 8.30 -3.95 1.22
C LEU A 122 6.86 -3.61 0.80
N THR A 123 6.61 -2.33 0.51
CA THR A 123 5.28 -1.85 0.11
C THR A 123 5.14 -1.84 -1.42
N LEU A 124 4.13 -2.53 -1.94
CA LEU A 124 3.85 -2.66 -3.37
C LEU A 124 2.67 -1.75 -3.77
N TYR A 125 2.99 -0.67 -4.50
CA TYR A 125 2.03 0.28 -5.07
C TYR A 125 1.72 -0.11 -6.52
N GLY A 126 0.94 -1.18 -6.71
CA GLY A 126 0.65 -1.74 -8.02
C GLY A 126 1.90 -2.22 -8.78
N TYR A 127 2.91 -2.70 -8.05
CA TYR A 127 4.18 -3.12 -8.63
C TYR A 127 3.99 -4.30 -9.58
N SER A 128 4.63 -4.27 -10.73
CA SER A 128 4.55 -5.33 -11.74
C SER A 128 5.93 -5.74 -12.22
N TYR A 129 6.20 -7.05 -12.16
CA TYR A 129 7.43 -7.68 -12.60
C TYR A 129 7.15 -8.86 -13.54
N THR A 130 8.01 -9.06 -14.54
CA THR A 130 8.00 -10.27 -15.39
C THR A 130 9.42 -10.59 -15.87
N GLY A 131 9.97 -11.72 -15.43
CA GLY A 131 11.34 -12.14 -15.72
C GLY A 131 11.81 -13.24 -14.77
N LYS A 132 13.09 -13.61 -14.77
CA LYS A 132 13.60 -14.71 -13.92
C LYS A 132 13.61 -14.36 -12.43
N GLY A 133 14.07 -13.15 -12.10
CA GLY A 133 14.29 -12.68 -10.73
C GLY A 133 15.77 -12.57 -10.36
N TYR A 134 16.05 -12.44 -9.06
CA TYR A 134 17.39 -12.56 -8.49
C TYR A 134 17.85 -14.02 -8.52
N TYR A 135 19.15 -14.26 -8.72
CA TYR A 135 19.72 -15.61 -8.72
C TYR A 135 20.42 -15.91 -7.39
N ASN A 136 19.92 -16.90 -6.64
CA ASN A 136 20.56 -17.37 -5.42
C ASN A 136 21.57 -18.49 -5.77
N GLU A 137 22.87 -18.19 -5.71
CA GLU A 137 23.93 -19.19 -5.95
C GLU A 137 23.91 -20.35 -4.94
N SER A 138 23.33 -20.18 -3.75
CA SER A 138 23.29 -21.21 -2.70
C SER A 138 22.25 -22.30 -3.01
N GLU A 139 21.11 -21.90 -3.57
CA GLU A 139 20.00 -22.78 -3.95
C GLU A 139 20.00 -23.14 -5.44
N TYR A 140 20.87 -22.50 -6.24
CA TYR A 140 20.95 -22.60 -7.71
C TYR A 140 19.69 -22.17 -8.47
N ASN A 141 18.78 -21.43 -7.83
CA ASN A 141 17.46 -21.03 -8.30
C ASN A 141 17.32 -19.50 -8.51
N TYR A 142 16.28 -19.07 -9.23
CA TYR A 142 15.89 -17.66 -9.31
C TYR A 142 14.64 -17.36 -8.46
N ALA A 143 14.47 -16.11 -8.00
CA ALA A 143 13.28 -15.64 -7.28
C ALA A 143 12.90 -14.18 -7.63
N ALA A 144 11.61 -13.91 -7.90
CA ALA A 144 11.12 -12.57 -8.25
C ALA A 144 11.11 -11.59 -7.05
N ILE A 145 10.93 -12.10 -5.83
CA ILE A 145 11.35 -11.46 -4.58
C ILE A 145 12.22 -12.48 -3.83
N TYR A 146 13.40 -12.05 -3.37
CA TYR A 146 14.27 -12.81 -2.47
C TYR A 146 14.61 -11.97 -1.24
N SER A 147 14.59 -12.56 -0.04
CA SER A 147 15.02 -11.90 1.20
C SER A 147 15.79 -12.82 2.12
N THR A 148 16.62 -12.22 2.98
CA THR A 148 17.39 -12.89 4.03
C THR A 148 17.16 -12.28 5.42
N ILE A 149 16.00 -11.64 5.61
CA ILE A 149 15.55 -10.99 6.84
C ILE A 149 14.02 -11.12 6.96
N ASP A 150 13.47 -10.91 8.15
CA ASP A 150 12.03 -10.84 8.37
C ASP A 150 11.42 -9.71 7.52
N ILE A 151 10.44 -10.04 6.67
CA ILE A 151 9.91 -9.10 5.66
C ILE A 151 8.38 -9.01 5.67
N ALA A 152 7.88 -7.79 5.82
CA ALA A 152 6.46 -7.47 5.66
C ALA A 152 6.16 -6.99 4.23
N ILE A 153 5.53 -7.83 3.41
CA ILE A 153 5.09 -7.48 2.05
C ILE A 153 3.69 -6.85 2.15
N VAL A 154 3.59 -5.55 1.89
CA VAL A 154 2.35 -4.76 2.06
C VAL A 154 1.77 -4.36 0.71
N CYS A 155 0.58 -4.86 0.38
CA CYS A 155 -0.11 -4.49 -0.86
C CYS A 155 -1.14 -3.39 -0.59
N VAL A 156 -1.00 -2.28 -1.31
CA VAL A 156 -1.76 -1.04 -1.08
C VAL A 156 -3.17 -1.14 -1.64
N GLU A 157 -4.14 -0.60 -0.89
CA GLU A 157 -5.57 -0.57 -1.23
C GLU A 157 -5.83 0.03 -2.63
N ASP A 158 -6.84 -0.50 -3.32
CA ASP A 158 -7.16 -0.24 -4.74
C ASP A 158 -6.02 -0.49 -5.75
N THR A 159 -4.88 -1.07 -5.33
CA THR A 159 -3.80 -1.48 -6.26
C THR A 159 -3.77 -2.99 -6.49
N PHE A 160 -3.41 -3.37 -7.73
CA PHE A 160 -3.13 -4.74 -8.13
C PHE A 160 -1.65 -4.87 -8.46
N SER A 161 -0.92 -5.68 -7.69
CA SER A 161 0.49 -5.99 -7.90
C SER A 161 0.64 -7.38 -8.52
N SER A 162 1.65 -7.59 -9.36
CA SER A 162 1.83 -8.83 -10.14
C SER A 162 3.29 -9.22 -10.28
N LEU A 163 3.67 -10.37 -9.73
CA LEU A 163 5.00 -10.95 -9.81
C LEU A 163 4.93 -12.17 -10.74
N VAL A 164 5.59 -12.13 -11.90
CA VAL A 164 5.65 -13.25 -12.84
C VAL A 164 7.10 -13.71 -13.00
N ALA A 165 7.47 -14.70 -12.19
CA ALA A 165 8.74 -15.40 -12.30
C ALA A 165 8.67 -16.37 -13.49
N GLN A 166 9.51 -16.15 -14.52
CA GLN A 166 9.52 -16.96 -15.73
C GLN A 166 10.86 -16.89 -16.49
N GLY A 167 11.25 -18.00 -17.10
CA GLY A 167 12.37 -18.14 -18.02
C GLY A 167 13.14 -19.48 -17.94
N ASP A 168 12.78 -20.36 -17.00
CA ASP A 168 13.10 -21.80 -16.91
C ASP A 168 12.46 -22.42 -15.65
N ASP A 169 12.52 -23.76 -15.55
CA ASP A 169 12.01 -24.58 -14.45
C ASP A 169 12.68 -24.32 -13.07
N SER A 170 13.40 -23.21 -12.87
CA SER A 170 14.00 -22.78 -11.59
C SER A 170 13.58 -21.38 -11.12
N CYS A 171 12.59 -20.78 -11.78
CA CYS A 171 12.09 -19.43 -11.48
C CYS A 171 10.96 -19.44 -10.43
N ASN A 172 11.25 -18.92 -9.24
CA ASN A 172 10.37 -18.85 -8.07
C ASN A 172 9.74 -17.46 -7.88
N GLY A 173 8.61 -17.37 -7.20
CA GLY A 173 7.89 -16.12 -6.96
C GLY A 173 8.48 -15.31 -5.81
N ILE A 174 8.14 -15.67 -4.58
CA ILE A 174 8.67 -15.10 -3.33
C ILE A 174 9.46 -16.20 -2.62
N VAL A 175 10.72 -15.90 -2.29
CA VAL A 175 11.60 -16.76 -1.49
C VAL A 175 12.16 -15.95 -0.33
N SER A 176 12.21 -16.54 0.87
CA SER A 176 12.84 -15.91 2.04
C SER A 176 13.52 -16.95 2.91
N THR A 177 14.68 -16.60 3.49
CA THR A 177 15.39 -17.40 4.50
C THR A 177 15.12 -16.92 5.94
N SER A 178 13.94 -16.32 6.15
CA SER A 178 13.44 -15.65 7.36
C SER A 178 11.95 -15.35 7.19
N ASP A 179 11.27 -14.92 8.24
CA ASP A 179 9.80 -14.83 8.31
C ASP A 179 9.17 -13.89 7.27
N VAL A 180 7.97 -14.23 6.79
CA VAL A 180 7.24 -13.42 5.79
C VAL A 180 5.81 -13.11 6.23
N LEU A 181 5.50 -11.81 6.32
CA LEU A 181 4.16 -11.29 6.58
C LEU A 181 3.58 -10.63 5.32
N ILE A 182 2.68 -11.32 4.61
CA ILE A 182 1.95 -10.76 3.46
C ILE A 182 0.63 -10.13 3.96
N ARG A 183 0.43 -8.82 3.74
CA ARG A 183 -0.74 -8.10 4.27
C ARG A 183 -1.22 -6.91 3.41
N GLY A 184 -2.39 -6.39 3.77
CA GLY A 184 -2.92 -5.11 3.26
C GLY A 184 -4.09 -5.27 2.29
N ASN A 185 -4.94 -4.23 2.21
CA ASN A 185 -6.22 -4.27 1.49
C ASN A 185 -6.10 -4.34 -0.05
N GLY A 186 -4.90 -4.30 -0.62
CA GLY A 186 -4.66 -4.45 -2.05
C GLY A 186 -4.85 -5.88 -2.58
N SER A 187 -4.35 -6.12 -3.79
CA SER A 187 -4.28 -7.47 -4.36
C SER A 187 -2.89 -7.79 -4.93
N LEU A 188 -2.49 -9.05 -4.81
CA LEU A 188 -1.21 -9.56 -5.28
C LEU A 188 -1.41 -10.86 -6.07
N THR A 189 -0.96 -10.90 -7.32
CA THR A 189 -0.77 -12.15 -8.06
C THR A 189 0.70 -12.55 -8.03
N VAL A 190 1.01 -13.75 -7.56
CA VAL A 190 2.33 -14.37 -7.63
C VAL A 190 2.25 -15.57 -8.56
N LYS A 191 3.07 -15.57 -9.62
CA LYS A 191 3.09 -16.62 -10.64
C LYS A 191 4.53 -17.08 -10.86
N ALA A 192 4.77 -18.39 -10.86
CA ALA A 192 6.11 -18.97 -10.94
C ALA A 192 6.17 -20.26 -11.78
N GLU A 193 7.38 -20.61 -12.24
CA GLU A 193 7.64 -21.85 -12.99
C GLU A 193 8.14 -23.00 -12.09
N ASP A 194 8.75 -22.70 -10.93
CA ASP A 194 8.98 -23.62 -9.80
C ASP A 194 7.98 -23.33 -8.66
N ARG A 195 8.41 -22.67 -7.56
CA ARG A 195 7.57 -22.38 -6.37
C ARG A 195 7.17 -20.90 -6.36
N ALA A 196 5.88 -20.59 -6.29
CA ALA A 196 5.43 -19.20 -6.19
C ALA A 196 5.67 -18.59 -4.80
N ILE A 197 5.61 -19.37 -3.72
CA ILE A 197 6.00 -18.94 -2.36
C ILE A 197 6.75 -20.11 -1.69
N PHE A 198 7.94 -19.83 -1.15
CA PHE A 198 8.74 -20.80 -0.38
C PHE A 198 9.50 -20.07 0.74
N ILE A 199 9.21 -20.41 1.99
CA ILE A 199 9.78 -19.74 3.17
C ILE A 199 10.56 -20.75 4.03
N ASP A 200 11.79 -20.41 4.39
CA ASP A 200 12.61 -21.07 5.40
C ASP A 200 12.54 -20.22 6.68
N GLY A 201 11.37 -20.32 7.35
CA GLY A 201 10.85 -19.46 8.43
C GLY A 201 9.31 -19.45 8.43
N ASP A 202 8.68 -18.59 9.25
CA ASP A 202 7.22 -18.48 9.37
C ASP A 202 6.55 -17.81 8.16
N LEU A 203 5.35 -18.27 7.78
CA LEU A 203 4.51 -17.61 6.77
C LEU A 203 3.19 -17.14 7.36
N THR A 204 3.00 -15.81 7.42
CA THR A 204 1.74 -15.18 7.84
C THR A 204 1.06 -14.44 6.69
N VAL A 205 -0.25 -14.67 6.47
CA VAL A 205 -1.05 -14.00 5.43
C VAL A 205 -2.30 -13.36 6.02
N ASN A 206 -2.39 -12.03 5.95
CA ASN A 206 -3.38 -11.21 6.67
C ASN A 206 -4.17 -10.24 5.78
N GLY A 207 -5.46 -10.52 5.55
CA GLY A 207 -6.44 -9.52 5.08
C GLY A 207 -6.29 -9.01 3.63
N ILE A 208 -5.57 -9.73 2.78
CA ILE A 208 -5.20 -9.38 1.40
C ILE A 208 -5.99 -10.19 0.36
N GLY A 209 -6.19 -9.63 -0.84
CA GLY A 209 -6.57 -10.40 -2.05
C GLY A 209 -5.35 -11.07 -2.70
N LEU A 210 -4.97 -12.27 -2.26
CA LEU A 210 -3.78 -12.98 -2.75
C LEU A 210 -4.14 -14.04 -3.79
N THR A 211 -3.41 -14.11 -4.89
CA THR A 211 -3.53 -15.14 -5.93
C THR A 211 -2.17 -15.77 -6.20
N VAL A 212 -2.06 -17.09 -6.18
CA VAL A 212 -0.78 -17.83 -6.29
C VAL A 212 -0.88 -18.92 -7.36
N ILE A 213 0.03 -18.95 -8.33
CA ILE A 213 -0.06 -19.82 -9.53
C ILE A 213 1.29 -20.47 -9.87
N ASN A 214 1.41 -21.81 -9.71
CA ASN A 214 2.56 -22.58 -10.19
C ASN A 214 2.24 -23.21 -11.56
N VAL A 215 3.03 -22.86 -12.57
CA VAL A 215 2.60 -22.87 -13.99
C VAL A 215 3.01 -24.14 -14.74
N TRP A 216 4.15 -24.73 -14.41
CA TRP A 216 4.74 -25.87 -15.14
C TRP A 216 5.32 -26.89 -14.14
N SER A 217 5.67 -28.13 -14.54
CA SER A 217 5.90 -28.64 -15.89
C SER A 217 4.66 -29.02 -16.73
N ASN A 218 4.56 -28.44 -17.92
CA ASN A 218 3.83 -28.98 -19.09
C ASN A 218 2.32 -29.31 -18.97
N GLN A 219 1.50 -28.43 -18.38
CA GLN A 219 0.41 -27.71 -19.10
C GLN A 219 -0.47 -26.90 -18.12
N ALA A 220 -0.41 -25.57 -18.20
CA ALA A 220 -1.24 -24.67 -17.40
C ALA A 220 -2.63 -24.45 -18.02
N ASN A 221 -3.65 -24.37 -17.17
CA ASN A 221 -4.89 -23.62 -17.43
C ASN A 221 -5.16 -22.74 -16.21
N SER A 222 -5.16 -21.42 -16.40
CA SER A 222 -5.40 -20.46 -15.32
C SER A 222 -6.82 -19.90 -15.37
N ILE A 223 -7.55 -19.98 -14.25
CA ILE A 223 -8.66 -19.08 -13.96
C ILE A 223 -8.48 -18.60 -12.52
N SER A 224 -8.19 -17.32 -12.35
CA SER A 224 -8.37 -16.59 -11.09
C SER A 224 -9.19 -15.34 -11.39
N ILE A 225 -10.38 -15.27 -10.81
CA ILE A 225 -11.24 -14.08 -10.79
C ILE A 225 -12.05 -14.14 -9.50
N THR A 226 -11.81 -13.22 -8.58
CA THR A 226 -12.87 -12.50 -7.82
C THR A 226 -12.24 -11.27 -7.17
N THR A 227 -12.96 -10.16 -7.15
CA THR A 227 -12.65 -8.97 -6.36
C THR A 227 -13.05 -9.21 -4.89
N GLY A 228 -12.11 -9.46 -3.98
CA GLY A 228 -12.39 -9.67 -2.55
C GLY A 228 -11.16 -10.02 -1.71
N LYS A 229 -11.30 -10.01 -0.37
CA LYS A 229 -10.23 -10.30 0.61
C LYS A 229 -9.94 -11.81 0.79
N GLY A 230 -9.77 -12.52 -0.33
CA GLY A 230 -9.52 -13.96 -0.36
C GLY A 230 -8.12 -14.34 -0.83
N VAL A 231 -7.68 -15.53 -0.43
CA VAL A 231 -6.45 -16.18 -0.87
C VAL A 231 -6.83 -17.32 -1.80
N GLU A 232 -6.39 -17.30 -3.06
CA GLU A 232 -6.61 -18.39 -4.04
C GLU A 232 -5.29 -18.91 -4.61
N VAL A 233 -5.00 -20.19 -4.41
CA VAL A 233 -3.75 -20.87 -4.81
C VAL A 233 -4.06 -21.98 -5.82
N THR A 234 -3.26 -22.09 -6.89
CA THR A 234 -3.34 -23.19 -7.86
C THR A 234 -1.94 -23.69 -8.20
N SER A 235 -1.64 -24.93 -7.78
CA SER A 235 -0.34 -25.58 -8.00
C SER A 235 -0.51 -26.82 -8.88
N THR A 236 -0.22 -26.69 -10.17
CA THR A 236 -0.57 -27.72 -11.16
C THR A 236 0.26 -29.01 -11.08
N LYS A 237 1.42 -28.99 -10.40
CA LYS A 237 2.35 -30.14 -10.28
C LYS A 237 3.20 -30.20 -9.00
N GLY A 238 2.85 -29.43 -7.97
CA GLY A 238 3.56 -29.46 -6.70
C GLY A 238 2.66 -29.07 -5.54
N ILE A 239 3.30 -28.60 -4.47
CA ILE A 239 2.67 -28.16 -3.23
C ILE A 239 1.97 -26.80 -3.44
N GLY A 240 0.92 -26.50 -2.67
CA GLY A 240 0.25 -25.20 -2.62
C GLY A 240 1.07 -24.15 -1.85
N PHE A 241 1.09 -24.24 -0.52
CA PHE A 241 2.00 -23.50 0.36
C PHE A 241 3.05 -24.44 0.97
N MET A 242 4.31 -23.99 1.00
CA MET A 242 5.42 -24.67 1.68
C MET A 242 6.17 -23.68 2.57
N ALA A 243 6.20 -23.98 3.87
CA ALA A 243 7.09 -23.37 4.86
C ALA A 243 7.88 -24.48 5.58
N GLN A 244 8.96 -24.15 6.29
CA GLN A 244 9.54 -25.10 7.26
C GLN A 244 8.81 -25.01 8.61
N ASP A 245 8.60 -23.78 9.08
CA ASP A 245 7.97 -23.42 10.35
C ASP A 245 6.49 -22.99 10.14
N ASP A 246 5.91 -22.15 11.00
CA ASP A 246 4.45 -22.06 11.15
C ASP A 246 3.74 -21.40 9.96
N VAL A 247 2.58 -21.96 9.58
CA VAL A 247 1.70 -21.46 8.50
C VAL A 247 0.44 -20.84 9.10
N ASN A 248 0.33 -19.52 9.00
CA ASN A 248 -0.66 -18.72 9.71
C ASN A 248 -1.50 -17.88 8.72
N ILE A 249 -2.74 -18.32 8.41
CA ILE A 249 -3.57 -17.70 7.35
C ILE A 249 -4.91 -17.19 7.90
N TYR A 250 -5.13 -15.88 7.76
CA TYR A 250 -6.31 -15.16 8.23
C TYR A 250 -6.96 -14.41 7.04
N ALA A 251 -7.91 -15.08 6.39
CA ALA A 251 -8.54 -14.59 5.15
C ALA A 251 -10.02 -14.99 5.08
N SER A 252 -10.90 -14.15 4.54
CA SER A 252 -12.35 -14.47 4.51
C SER A 252 -12.65 -15.72 3.68
N LYS A 253 -11.82 -15.99 2.65
CA LYS A 253 -11.80 -17.23 1.89
C LYS A 253 -10.34 -17.66 1.71
N LEU A 254 -10.02 -18.91 2.02
CA LEU A 254 -8.82 -19.59 1.55
C LEU A 254 -9.23 -20.70 0.58
N LYS A 255 -8.72 -20.68 -0.65
CA LYS A 255 -8.84 -21.77 -1.62
C LYS A 255 -7.46 -22.21 -2.08
N ILE A 256 -7.19 -23.51 -2.05
CA ILE A 256 -5.98 -24.11 -2.61
C ILE A 256 -6.38 -25.33 -3.45
N THR A 257 -5.94 -25.37 -4.70
CA THR A 257 -5.94 -26.59 -5.51
C THR A 257 -4.50 -26.96 -5.84
N ALA A 258 -4.05 -28.12 -5.35
CA ALA A 258 -2.68 -28.59 -5.50
C ALA A 258 -2.63 -29.98 -6.15
N PHE A 259 -1.61 -30.21 -6.96
CA PHE A 259 -1.30 -31.56 -7.40
C PHE A 259 -0.81 -32.41 -6.23
N ASP A 260 0.12 -31.89 -5.44
CA ASP A 260 0.64 -32.57 -4.25
C ASP A 260 -0.09 -32.09 -2.98
N HIS A 261 0.62 -31.80 -1.89
CA HIS A 261 0.02 -31.25 -0.68
C HIS A 261 -0.52 -29.83 -0.88
N ALA A 262 -1.70 -29.48 -0.34
CA ALA A 262 -2.20 -28.11 -0.42
C ALA A 262 -1.50 -27.18 0.60
N ILE A 263 -1.24 -27.68 1.82
CA ILE A 263 -0.33 -27.07 2.80
C ILE A 263 0.68 -28.13 3.25
N HIS A 264 1.98 -27.80 3.23
CA HIS A 264 3.07 -28.61 3.76
C HIS A 264 3.94 -27.76 4.71
N THR A 265 4.14 -28.22 5.94
CA THR A 265 5.09 -27.63 6.92
C THR A 265 5.59 -28.70 7.88
N SER A 266 6.65 -28.41 8.66
CA SER A 266 7.02 -29.16 9.86
C SER A 266 6.54 -28.52 11.16
N GLY A 267 6.19 -27.22 11.13
CA GLY A 267 5.56 -26.47 12.22
C GLY A 267 4.04 -26.54 12.22
N ASN A 268 3.41 -25.59 12.91
CA ASN A 268 1.97 -25.54 13.14
C ASN A 268 1.20 -24.95 11.94
N VAL A 269 -0.11 -25.21 11.88
CA VAL A 269 -1.02 -24.70 10.84
C VAL A 269 -2.23 -24.05 11.50
N ASN A 270 -2.30 -22.71 11.46
CA ASN A 270 -3.41 -21.93 12.01
C ASN A 270 -4.22 -21.28 10.88
N LEU A 271 -5.47 -21.72 10.70
CA LEU A 271 -6.37 -21.23 9.65
C LEU A 271 -7.63 -20.60 10.26
N SER A 272 -8.08 -19.47 9.72
CA SER A 272 -9.37 -18.85 10.12
C SER A 272 -10.02 -18.03 8.99
N GLY A 273 -11.35 -17.92 9.03
CA GLY A 273 -12.15 -17.23 8.00
C GLY A 273 -13.58 -17.75 7.83
N GLU A 274 -14.28 -17.36 6.77
CA GLU A 274 -15.63 -17.87 6.46
C GLU A 274 -15.58 -19.18 5.66
N ILE A 275 -14.60 -19.34 4.77
CA ILE A 275 -14.52 -20.46 3.82
C ILE A 275 -13.07 -20.98 3.74
N LEU A 276 -12.91 -22.29 3.83
CA LEU A 276 -11.69 -23.04 3.57
C LEU A 276 -11.97 -24.14 2.54
N GLU A 277 -11.35 -24.05 1.36
CA GLU A 277 -11.45 -25.02 0.26
C GLU A 277 -10.05 -25.55 -0.08
N LEU A 278 -9.65 -26.72 0.42
CA LEU A 278 -8.37 -27.37 0.08
C LEU A 278 -8.61 -28.60 -0.78
N ASP A 279 -7.93 -28.73 -1.92
CA ASP A 279 -8.08 -29.84 -2.85
C ASP A 279 -6.72 -30.34 -3.36
N SER A 280 -6.33 -31.55 -2.94
CA SER A 280 -5.05 -32.20 -3.26
C SER A 280 -5.23 -33.47 -4.10
N THR A 281 -4.51 -33.58 -5.22
CA THR A 281 -4.65 -34.71 -6.17
C THR A 281 -3.79 -35.94 -5.83
N ASN A 282 -2.61 -35.72 -5.22
CA ASN A 282 -1.53 -36.70 -5.02
C ASN A 282 -0.85 -36.56 -3.63
N GLY A 283 -1.26 -35.59 -2.81
CA GLY A 283 -0.77 -35.36 -1.45
C GLY A 283 -1.93 -35.18 -0.46
N SER A 284 -1.62 -34.79 0.79
CA SER A 284 -2.65 -34.46 1.78
C SER A 284 -3.08 -32.99 1.69
N GLY A 285 -4.35 -32.69 1.99
CA GLY A 285 -4.83 -31.30 2.04
C GLY A 285 -4.05 -30.45 3.04
N ILE A 286 -3.86 -30.95 4.26
CA ILE A 286 -2.91 -30.42 5.24
C ILE A 286 -1.90 -31.51 5.61
N TYR A 287 -0.62 -31.17 5.64
CA TYR A 287 0.48 -32.04 6.06
C TYR A 287 1.44 -31.27 6.96
N ALA A 288 1.35 -31.53 8.26
CA ALA A 288 2.04 -30.87 9.35
C ALA A 288 2.44 -31.91 10.42
N MET A 289 3.10 -33.00 10.01
CA MET A 289 3.31 -34.22 10.84
C MET A 289 4.13 -34.03 12.15
N SER A 290 4.49 -32.81 12.53
CA SER A 290 5.22 -32.50 13.77
C SER A 290 4.78 -31.17 14.40
N GLY A 291 3.63 -30.62 13.98
CA GLY A 291 3.02 -29.43 14.55
C GLY A 291 1.49 -29.54 14.60
N ASP A 292 0.89 -28.66 15.38
CA ASP A 292 -0.54 -28.68 15.66
C ASP A 292 -1.32 -28.01 14.52
N THR A 293 -2.50 -28.54 14.20
CA THR A 293 -3.40 -27.98 13.19
C THR A 293 -4.67 -27.44 13.84
N VAL A 294 -4.90 -26.13 13.71
CA VAL A 294 -6.06 -25.43 14.25
C VAL A 294 -6.84 -24.78 13.12
N VAL A 295 -8.09 -25.20 12.93
CA VAL A 295 -8.99 -24.68 11.88
C VAL A 295 -10.20 -24.00 12.50
N ASN A 296 -10.24 -22.67 12.43
CA ASN A 296 -11.35 -21.81 12.85
C ASN A 296 -12.06 -21.19 11.63
N ASN A 297 -12.29 -21.98 10.58
CA ASN A 297 -13.02 -21.56 9.39
C ASN A 297 -14.48 -21.98 9.50
N LYS A 298 -15.43 -21.09 9.20
CA LYS A 298 -16.87 -21.40 9.35
C LYS A 298 -17.32 -22.57 8.46
N ASN A 299 -16.84 -22.64 7.23
CA ASN A 299 -17.11 -23.75 6.31
C ASN A 299 -15.77 -24.33 5.83
N VAL A 300 -15.60 -25.63 5.99
CA VAL A 300 -14.36 -26.36 5.70
C VAL A 300 -14.66 -27.49 4.71
N THR A 301 -13.95 -27.50 3.59
CA THR A 301 -13.94 -28.60 2.62
C THR A 301 -12.49 -28.95 2.31
N ILE A 302 -12.06 -30.18 2.63
CA ILE A 302 -10.67 -30.63 2.44
C ILE A 302 -10.63 -32.00 1.76
N SER A 303 -10.23 -32.05 0.49
CA SER A 303 -9.92 -33.28 -0.27
C SER A 303 -8.41 -33.51 -0.38
N GLY A 304 -7.99 -34.78 -0.29
CA GLY A 304 -6.60 -35.18 -0.46
C GLY A 304 -6.44 -36.70 -0.45
N TYR A 305 -5.20 -37.21 -0.49
CA TYR A 305 -4.92 -38.63 -0.20
C TYR A 305 -5.29 -38.95 1.25
N ALA A 306 -4.85 -38.11 2.18
CA ALA A 306 -5.54 -37.82 3.43
C ALA A 306 -6.07 -36.37 3.37
N SER A 307 -7.13 -36.03 4.11
CA SER A 307 -7.52 -34.62 4.22
C SER A 307 -6.54 -33.87 5.13
N ILE A 308 -6.26 -34.41 6.31
CA ILE A 308 -5.37 -33.80 7.31
C ILE A 308 -4.39 -34.85 7.84
N SER A 309 -3.13 -34.45 8.05
CA SER A 309 -2.10 -35.24 8.73
C SER A 309 -1.23 -34.32 9.59
N CYS A 310 -1.36 -34.40 10.92
CA CYS A 310 -0.79 -33.43 11.88
C CYS A 310 -0.34 -34.11 13.20
N ASP A 311 0.21 -33.34 14.15
CA ASP A 311 0.43 -33.83 15.52
C ASP A 311 -0.88 -33.84 16.32
N GLU A 312 -1.31 -32.71 16.93
CA GLU A 312 -2.66 -32.53 17.48
C GLU A 312 -3.59 -31.80 16.48
N LEU A 313 -4.91 -32.07 16.53
CA LEU A 313 -5.92 -31.45 15.66
C LEU A 313 -7.03 -30.77 16.47
N THR A 314 -7.31 -29.50 16.18
CA THR A 314 -8.51 -28.79 16.63
C THR A 314 -9.27 -28.19 15.45
N ILE A 315 -10.56 -28.50 15.32
CA ILE A 315 -11.47 -27.89 14.34
C ILE A 315 -12.66 -27.24 15.08
N ASN A 316 -12.97 -26.00 14.73
CA ASN A 316 -14.07 -25.20 15.27
C ASN A 316 -14.77 -24.46 14.11
N SER A 317 -15.90 -25.01 13.66
CA SER A 317 -16.52 -24.69 12.36
C SER A 317 -18.04 -24.81 12.42
N SER A 318 -18.80 -24.22 11.51
CA SER A 318 -20.20 -24.63 11.30
C SER A 318 -20.25 -25.97 10.55
N ASN A 319 -19.57 -26.06 9.41
CA ASN A 319 -19.66 -27.22 8.50
C ASN A 319 -18.26 -27.75 8.15
N VAL A 320 -18.08 -29.07 8.25
CA VAL A 320 -16.80 -29.76 8.01
C VAL A 320 -17.00 -30.94 7.05
N GLU A 321 -16.47 -30.83 5.82
CA GLU A 321 -16.47 -31.90 4.82
C GLU A 321 -15.02 -32.36 4.52
N LEU A 322 -14.71 -33.63 4.81
CA LEU A 322 -13.37 -34.20 4.61
C LEU A 322 -13.44 -35.42 3.68
N ASN A 323 -12.69 -35.38 2.57
CA ASN A 323 -12.66 -36.42 1.54
C ASN A 323 -11.25 -37.05 1.40
N GLY A 324 -11.05 -38.19 2.07
CA GLY A 324 -9.82 -39.02 2.01
C GLY A 324 -9.83 -39.99 0.82
N THR A 325 -9.13 -39.64 -0.24
CA THR A 325 -9.29 -40.28 -1.56
C THR A 325 -8.40 -41.50 -1.83
N LEU A 326 -7.30 -41.71 -1.09
CA LEU A 326 -6.39 -42.81 -1.37
C LEU A 326 -6.71 -44.06 -0.54
N ASN A 327 -6.72 -45.23 -1.19
CA ASN A 327 -6.94 -46.52 -0.53
C ASN A 327 -6.00 -46.73 0.66
N TYR A 328 -6.58 -47.10 1.81
CA TYR A 328 -5.94 -47.31 3.11
C TYR A 328 -5.34 -46.06 3.78
N HIS A 329 -5.44 -44.87 3.18
CA HIS A 329 -5.13 -43.61 3.86
C HIS A 329 -6.34 -43.11 4.66
N HIS A 330 -6.08 -42.34 5.71
CA HIS A 330 -7.10 -41.85 6.64
C HIS A 330 -7.59 -40.47 6.19
N ALA A 331 -8.84 -40.08 6.44
CA ALA A 331 -9.25 -38.69 6.19
C ALA A 331 -8.56 -37.75 7.21
N ILE A 332 -8.53 -38.12 8.49
CA ILE A 332 -7.67 -37.52 9.52
C ILE A 332 -6.66 -38.55 10.02
N LEU A 333 -5.39 -38.13 10.10
CA LEU A 333 -4.30 -38.81 10.81
C LEU A 333 -3.69 -37.84 11.83
N ALA A 334 -3.84 -38.13 13.13
CA ALA A 334 -3.23 -37.36 14.22
C ALA A 334 -2.29 -38.24 15.07
N TYR A 335 -1.15 -37.68 15.49
CA TYR A 335 -0.20 -38.34 16.40
C TYR A 335 -0.49 -38.06 17.88
N ASN A 336 -1.18 -36.97 18.17
CA ASN A 336 -1.84 -36.68 19.44
C ASN A 336 -3.37 -36.59 19.20
N ASN A 337 -4.08 -35.77 19.97
CA ASN A 337 -5.54 -35.83 20.06
C ASN A 337 -6.25 -35.25 18.82
N VAL A 338 -7.55 -35.52 18.71
CA VAL A 338 -8.43 -34.88 17.72
C VAL A 338 -9.63 -34.28 18.47
N ILE A 339 -9.80 -32.97 18.37
CA ILE A 339 -10.94 -32.23 18.91
C ILE A 339 -11.69 -31.58 17.74
N ILE A 340 -12.97 -31.93 17.56
CA ILE A 340 -13.83 -31.33 16.53
C ILE A 340 -15.10 -30.79 17.19
N ILE A 341 -15.35 -29.50 17.03
CA ILE A 341 -16.59 -28.83 17.45
C ILE A 341 -17.23 -28.23 16.18
N ALA A 342 -18.34 -28.80 15.71
CA ALA A 342 -19.04 -28.28 14.53
C ALA A 342 -20.51 -28.68 14.44
N GLU A 343 -21.37 -27.82 13.86
CA GLU A 343 -22.79 -28.12 13.64
C GLU A 343 -22.94 -29.41 12.81
N ASN A 344 -22.26 -29.49 11.66
CA ASN A 344 -22.33 -30.62 10.74
C ASN A 344 -20.95 -31.14 10.33
N ILE A 345 -20.75 -32.45 10.45
CA ILE A 345 -19.52 -33.16 10.07
C ILE A 345 -19.87 -34.25 9.04
N THR A 346 -19.17 -34.24 7.90
CA THR A 346 -19.27 -35.27 6.86
C THR A 346 -17.87 -35.73 6.46
N ILE A 347 -17.54 -37.00 6.71
CA ILE A 347 -16.23 -37.58 6.37
C ILE A 347 -16.41 -38.76 5.44
N LYS A 348 -15.73 -38.75 4.29
CA LYS A 348 -15.73 -39.83 3.31
C LYS A 348 -14.31 -40.30 3.08
N SER A 349 -14.04 -41.60 3.23
CA SER A 349 -12.68 -42.12 3.26
C SER A 349 -12.51 -43.48 2.58
N ASN A 350 -11.41 -43.64 1.82
CA ASN A 350 -10.93 -44.92 1.32
C ASN A 350 -10.01 -45.67 2.31
N GLY A 351 -9.95 -45.18 3.55
CA GLY A 351 -9.42 -45.88 4.73
C GLY A 351 -10.17 -45.39 5.97
N ASN A 352 -9.51 -45.31 7.13
CA ASN A 352 -10.15 -44.81 8.35
C ASN A 352 -10.73 -43.38 8.16
N GLY A 353 -11.80 -43.05 8.88
CA GLY A 353 -12.35 -41.69 8.93
C GLY A 353 -11.43 -40.81 9.76
N ILE A 354 -11.54 -40.94 11.08
CA ILE A 354 -10.61 -40.34 12.05
C ILE A 354 -9.72 -41.44 12.63
N PHE A 355 -8.40 -41.29 12.46
CA PHE A 355 -7.40 -42.09 13.15
C PHE A 355 -6.51 -41.21 14.03
N SER A 356 -6.38 -41.57 15.30
CA SER A 356 -5.57 -40.87 16.29
C SER A 356 -4.79 -41.84 17.17
N TYR A 357 -3.54 -41.47 17.53
CA TYR A 357 -2.79 -42.10 18.62
C TYR A 357 -3.04 -41.42 19.99
N GLY A 358 -3.77 -40.30 20.00
CA GLY A 358 -4.34 -39.65 21.18
C GLY A 358 -5.83 -39.97 21.35
N ASP A 359 -6.51 -39.13 22.12
CA ASP A 359 -7.95 -39.24 22.34
C ASP A 359 -8.74 -38.53 21.22
N ILE A 360 -9.92 -39.03 20.85
CA ILE A 360 -10.83 -38.40 19.88
C ILE A 360 -12.03 -37.83 20.64
N VAL A 361 -12.27 -36.53 20.52
CA VAL A 361 -13.39 -35.80 21.14
C VAL A 361 -14.16 -35.06 20.04
N VAL A 362 -15.44 -35.38 19.89
CA VAL A 362 -16.32 -34.74 18.89
C VAL A 362 -17.55 -34.16 19.58
N LYS A 363 -17.90 -32.92 19.24
CA LYS A 363 -19.14 -32.25 19.66
C LYS A 363 -19.84 -31.65 18.44
N CYS A 364 -21.05 -32.12 18.13
CA CYS A 364 -21.78 -31.68 16.95
C CYS A 364 -23.30 -31.73 17.10
N ASP A 365 -24.02 -31.30 16.06
CA ASP A 365 -25.42 -31.67 15.87
C ASP A 365 -25.48 -32.96 15.02
N ASN A 366 -24.81 -32.99 13.86
CA ASN A 366 -24.80 -34.14 12.95
C ASN A 366 -23.38 -34.62 12.63
N ILE A 367 -23.14 -35.93 12.68
CA ILE A 367 -21.93 -36.58 12.17
C ILE A 367 -22.24 -37.77 11.26
N GLU A 368 -21.83 -37.66 9.99
CA GLU A 368 -21.85 -38.71 8.96
C GLU A 368 -20.40 -39.13 8.65
N ILE A 369 -20.05 -40.41 8.82
CA ILE A 369 -18.77 -40.95 8.33
C ILE A 369 -19.00 -42.20 7.48
N ASP A 370 -18.54 -42.19 6.22
CA ASP A 370 -18.54 -43.35 5.32
C ASP A 370 -17.11 -43.77 4.94
N CYS A 371 -16.73 -45.00 5.29
CA CYS A 371 -15.37 -45.54 5.13
C CYS A 371 -15.39 -46.87 4.36
N VAL A 372 -14.82 -46.86 3.14
CA VAL A 372 -14.78 -48.05 2.26
C VAL A 372 -13.89 -49.18 2.84
N TYR A 373 -12.88 -48.80 3.64
CA TYR A 373 -11.95 -49.72 4.31
C TYR A 373 -11.60 -49.17 5.70
N GLY A 374 -11.28 -50.05 6.68
CA GLY A 374 -10.90 -49.61 8.02
C GLY A 374 -12.06 -49.07 8.86
N THR A 375 -11.76 -48.13 9.74
CA THR A 375 -12.61 -47.75 10.88
C THR A 375 -13.07 -46.29 10.81
N ALA A 376 -14.34 -46.00 11.08
CA ALA A 376 -14.84 -44.61 11.07
C ALA A 376 -14.20 -43.75 12.18
N LEU A 377 -14.20 -44.23 13.43
CA LEU A 377 -13.52 -43.60 14.58
C LEU A 377 -12.53 -44.59 15.23
N TYR A 378 -11.23 -44.30 15.15
CA TYR A 378 -10.18 -45.15 15.73
C TYR A 378 -9.19 -44.35 16.59
N ALA A 379 -9.29 -44.52 17.91
CA ALA A 379 -8.35 -43.99 18.89
C ALA A 379 -7.47 -45.14 19.44
N SER A 380 -6.18 -45.17 19.09
CA SER A 380 -5.27 -46.29 19.36
C SER A 380 -4.99 -46.49 20.86
N ASP A 381 -5.67 -47.44 21.49
CA ASP A 381 -5.65 -47.72 22.94
C ASP A 381 -6.12 -46.52 23.80
N LYS A 382 -7.03 -45.72 23.25
CA LYS A 382 -7.40 -44.38 23.74
C LYS A 382 -8.91 -44.17 23.91
N LEU A 383 -9.35 -42.96 24.27
CA LEU A 383 -10.76 -42.58 24.38
C LEU A 383 -11.34 -42.16 23.03
N VAL A 384 -12.59 -42.57 22.76
CA VAL A 384 -13.50 -41.89 21.84
C VAL A 384 -14.65 -41.31 22.67
N ASP A 385 -14.83 -39.99 22.61
CA ASP A 385 -15.93 -39.26 23.27
C ASP A 385 -16.72 -38.47 22.22
N VAL A 386 -18.04 -38.69 22.11
CA VAL A 386 -18.89 -38.08 21.07
C VAL A 386 -20.18 -37.56 21.68
N GLU A 387 -20.39 -36.25 21.60
CA GLU A 387 -21.68 -35.58 21.86
C GLU A 387 -22.32 -35.14 20.53
N ALA A 388 -23.56 -35.57 20.24
CA ALA A 388 -24.27 -35.30 19.00
C ALA A 388 -25.78 -35.12 19.19
N GLU A 389 -26.51 -34.64 18.16
CA GLU A 389 -27.93 -34.98 17.99
C GLU A 389 -28.08 -36.32 17.25
N TYR A 390 -27.42 -36.45 16.08
CA TYR A 390 -27.46 -37.62 15.21
C TYR A 390 -26.06 -38.15 14.88
N ILE A 391 -25.93 -39.48 14.80
CA ILE A 391 -24.68 -40.18 14.47
C ILE A 391 -24.95 -41.26 13.42
N ASP A 392 -24.33 -41.18 12.24
CA ASP A 392 -24.33 -42.22 11.20
C ASP A 392 -22.88 -42.60 10.84
N LEU A 393 -22.48 -43.83 11.17
CA LEU A 393 -21.12 -44.34 10.91
C LEU A 393 -21.16 -45.64 10.08
N SER A 394 -20.80 -45.54 8.80
CA SER A 394 -20.58 -46.63 7.84
C SER A 394 -19.09 -46.94 7.71
N ALA A 395 -18.67 -48.17 8.03
CA ALA A 395 -17.26 -48.57 7.97
C ALA A 395 -17.06 -50.10 7.95
N GLN A 396 -15.82 -50.60 7.95
CA GLN A 396 -15.56 -52.01 8.30
C GLN A 396 -15.74 -52.25 9.80
N THR A 397 -15.31 -51.28 10.62
CA THR A 397 -15.66 -51.16 12.04
C THR A 397 -16.08 -49.73 12.34
N CYS A 398 -17.19 -49.48 13.05
CA CYS A 398 -17.64 -48.10 13.25
C CYS A 398 -16.76 -47.39 14.29
N ILE A 399 -16.57 -48.01 15.47
CA ILE A 399 -15.74 -47.44 16.55
C ILE A 399 -14.72 -48.47 17.06
N MET A 400 -13.46 -48.06 17.22
CA MET A 400 -12.37 -48.85 17.81
C MET A 400 -11.57 -47.98 18.81
N ALA A 401 -11.67 -48.28 20.11
CA ALA A 401 -11.01 -47.49 21.16
C ALA A 401 -10.80 -48.30 22.45
N ASN A 402 -9.92 -47.87 23.36
CA ASN A 402 -9.84 -48.49 24.68
C ASN A 402 -11.11 -48.20 25.51
N GLU A 403 -11.59 -46.95 25.54
CA GLU A 403 -12.86 -46.57 26.20
C GLU A 403 -13.71 -45.76 25.21
N VAL A 404 -15.04 -45.94 25.25
CA VAL A 404 -15.97 -45.24 24.36
C VAL A 404 -17.09 -44.61 25.17
N LEU A 405 -17.27 -43.30 25.01
CA LEU A 405 -18.36 -42.51 25.55
C LEU A 405 -19.14 -41.90 24.38
N VAL A 406 -20.45 -42.09 24.34
CA VAL A 406 -21.31 -41.52 23.30
C VAL A 406 -22.60 -41.00 23.93
N THR A 407 -22.96 -39.76 23.62
CA THR A 407 -24.23 -39.15 23.97
C THR A 407 -24.86 -38.54 22.73
N ALA A 408 -25.94 -39.16 22.23
CA ALA A 408 -26.81 -38.56 21.22
C ALA A 408 -28.11 -38.07 21.88
N THR A 409 -28.69 -36.97 21.41
CA THR A 409 -30.05 -36.59 21.82
C THR A 409 -31.14 -37.24 20.96
N ASN A 410 -30.80 -37.79 19.79
CA ASN A 410 -31.75 -38.38 18.85
C ASN A 410 -31.34 -39.83 18.47
N ASP A 411 -30.92 -40.09 17.24
CA ASP A 411 -30.75 -41.45 16.71
C ASP A 411 -29.27 -41.76 16.38
N ILE A 412 -28.81 -42.98 16.69
CA ILE A 412 -27.46 -43.50 16.39
C ILE A 412 -27.58 -44.72 15.48
N ASP A 413 -27.02 -44.64 14.27
CA ASP A 413 -26.90 -45.75 13.32
C ASP A 413 -25.42 -46.11 13.10
N LEU A 414 -25.06 -47.36 13.38
CA LEU A 414 -23.72 -47.91 13.21
C LEU A 414 -23.77 -49.09 12.22
N CYS A 415 -23.25 -48.90 11.01
CA CYS A 415 -23.25 -49.89 9.93
C CYS A 415 -21.85 -50.48 9.69
N ALA A 416 -21.57 -51.63 10.33
CA ALA A 416 -20.29 -52.32 10.24
C ALA A 416 -20.29 -53.37 9.11
N THR A 417 -19.91 -52.93 7.91
CA THR A 417 -19.95 -53.66 6.64
C THR A 417 -19.23 -55.02 6.62
N SER A 418 -18.21 -55.24 7.47
CA SER A 418 -17.43 -56.48 7.45
C SER A 418 -16.82 -56.92 8.80
N SER A 419 -16.90 -56.12 9.87
CA SER A 419 -16.35 -56.48 11.18
C SER A 419 -17.24 -56.00 12.34
N TYR A 420 -16.79 -55.08 13.19
CA TYR A 420 -17.44 -54.79 14.47
C TYR A 420 -18.27 -53.51 14.42
N GLY A 421 -19.43 -53.48 15.08
CA GLY A 421 -20.09 -52.19 15.35
C GLY A 421 -19.19 -51.33 16.24
N ILE A 422 -18.92 -51.83 17.43
CA ILE A 422 -17.95 -51.25 18.37
C ILE A 422 -16.98 -52.33 18.83
N TYR A 423 -15.68 -52.06 18.72
CA TYR A 423 -14.61 -52.81 19.35
C TYR A 423 -14.02 -52.00 20.51
N SER A 424 -13.91 -52.59 21.71
CA SER A 424 -13.31 -51.91 22.85
C SER A 424 -12.63 -52.84 23.86
N GLU A 425 -11.51 -52.41 24.44
CA GLU A 425 -10.84 -53.18 25.51
C GLU A 425 -11.48 -52.96 26.90
N SER A 426 -12.12 -51.81 27.12
CA SER A 426 -12.76 -51.38 28.37
C SER A 426 -14.29 -51.22 28.21
N ASP A 427 -14.91 -50.55 29.18
CA ASP A 427 -16.32 -50.18 29.13
C ASP A 427 -16.67 -49.26 27.95
N VAL A 428 -17.89 -49.42 27.45
CA VAL A 428 -18.51 -48.55 26.44
C VAL A 428 -19.82 -48.03 27.01
N ARG A 429 -20.03 -46.70 27.00
CA ARG A 429 -21.21 -46.06 27.61
C ARG A 429 -21.91 -45.20 26.57
N ILE A 430 -23.16 -45.55 26.27
CA ILE A 430 -23.98 -44.90 25.26
C ILE A 430 -25.26 -44.37 25.91
N THR A 431 -25.57 -43.10 25.71
CA THR A 431 -26.86 -42.48 26.05
C THR A 431 -27.49 -41.95 24.78
N THR A 432 -28.76 -42.26 24.53
CA THR A 432 -29.43 -41.94 23.26
C THR A 432 -30.96 -41.93 23.39
N LYS A 433 -31.67 -41.52 22.34
CA LYS A 433 -33.09 -41.86 22.16
C LYS A 433 -33.23 -43.20 21.45
N ASN A 434 -32.58 -43.41 20.30
CA ASN A 434 -32.47 -44.72 19.63
C ASN A 434 -31.01 -45.11 19.32
N ILE A 435 -30.73 -46.41 19.28
CA ILE A 435 -29.50 -46.92 18.67
C ILE A 435 -29.75 -48.22 17.90
N ASN A 436 -29.21 -48.26 16.69
CA ASN A 436 -29.15 -49.43 15.84
C ASN A 436 -27.68 -49.73 15.48
N ILE A 437 -27.22 -50.94 15.79
CA ILE A 437 -25.90 -51.43 15.41
C ILE A 437 -26.11 -52.66 14.51
N GLU A 438 -26.02 -52.44 13.20
CA GLU A 438 -25.99 -53.52 12.22
C GLU A 438 -24.54 -53.88 11.90
N SER A 439 -24.19 -55.16 12.02
CA SER A 439 -22.83 -55.64 11.80
C SER A 439 -22.80 -56.92 10.99
N HIS A 440 -21.73 -57.08 10.20
CA HIS A 440 -21.42 -58.39 9.63
C HIS A 440 -20.98 -59.36 10.74
N ASP A 441 -19.98 -59.02 11.55
CA ASP A 441 -19.41 -59.98 12.50
C ASP A 441 -19.99 -59.87 13.91
N THR A 442 -19.89 -58.72 14.58
CA THR A 442 -20.32 -58.60 15.99
C THR A 442 -20.61 -57.14 16.32
N ALA A 443 -21.81 -56.83 16.80
CA ALA A 443 -22.23 -55.46 17.10
C ALA A 443 -21.40 -54.84 18.24
N PHE A 444 -21.04 -55.64 19.26
CA PHE A 444 -20.10 -55.22 20.30
C PHE A 444 -19.08 -56.32 20.67
N TYR A 445 -17.79 -56.00 20.58
CA TYR A 445 -16.69 -56.86 21.01
C TYR A 445 -15.86 -56.20 22.12
N SER A 446 -15.76 -56.88 23.26
CA SER A 446 -14.77 -56.63 24.31
C SER A 446 -14.40 -57.92 25.06
N ASP A 447 -13.12 -58.08 25.41
CA ASP A 447 -12.70 -59.23 26.21
C ASP A 447 -13.00 -59.08 27.71
N ASN A 448 -13.04 -57.85 28.24
CA ASN A 448 -13.24 -57.60 29.68
C ASN A 448 -14.30 -56.52 30.00
N GLY A 449 -14.54 -55.59 29.09
CA GLY A 449 -15.42 -54.44 29.29
C GLY A 449 -16.91 -54.73 29.20
N ARG A 450 -17.70 -53.75 29.64
CA ARG A 450 -19.17 -53.76 29.58
C ARG A 450 -19.69 -52.70 28.61
N LEU A 451 -20.53 -53.12 27.67
CA LEU A 451 -21.40 -52.21 26.93
C LEU A 451 -22.59 -51.82 27.83
N ILE A 452 -22.78 -50.51 28.03
CA ILE A 452 -23.84 -49.90 28.84
C ILE A 452 -24.62 -48.97 27.92
N ILE A 453 -25.85 -49.33 27.55
CA ILE A 453 -26.74 -48.51 26.72
C ILE A 453 -27.90 -47.99 27.57
N ASN A 454 -28.12 -46.69 27.56
CA ASN A 454 -29.31 -46.03 28.09
C ASN A 454 -30.04 -45.33 26.95
N ALA A 455 -30.97 -46.03 26.31
CA ALA A 455 -31.83 -45.49 25.28
C ALA A 455 -33.19 -45.07 25.88
N THR A 456 -33.77 -43.95 25.45
CA THR A 456 -35.15 -43.61 25.84
C THR A 456 -36.20 -44.40 25.07
N GLU A 457 -35.84 -44.97 23.90
CA GLU A 457 -36.76 -45.70 23.03
C GLU A 457 -36.20 -47.07 22.62
N ASN A 458 -35.58 -47.23 21.45
CA ASN A 458 -35.29 -48.54 20.87
C ASN A 458 -33.79 -48.85 20.83
N VAL A 459 -33.45 -50.12 21.05
CA VAL A 459 -32.09 -50.65 20.91
C VAL A 459 -32.09 -51.88 20.00
N SER A 460 -31.34 -51.81 18.90
CA SER A 460 -31.16 -52.89 17.91
C SER A 460 -29.69 -53.29 17.84
N LEU A 461 -29.38 -54.58 18.06
CA LEU A 461 -28.04 -55.16 18.00
C LEU A 461 -28.03 -56.40 17.08
N ILE A 462 -27.56 -56.24 15.85
CA ILE A 462 -27.68 -57.24 14.77
C ILE A 462 -26.31 -57.72 14.30
N SER A 463 -26.15 -59.05 14.19
CA SER A 463 -25.00 -59.72 13.56
C SER A 463 -25.46 -60.64 12.44
N ASN A 464 -25.20 -60.25 11.19
CA ASN A 464 -25.67 -60.94 9.99
C ASN A 464 -24.77 -62.14 9.56
N GLY A 465 -23.49 -62.14 9.93
CA GLY A 465 -22.47 -63.07 9.46
C GLY A 465 -22.39 -64.40 10.21
N GLY A 466 -23.40 -64.74 11.02
CA GLY A 466 -23.46 -66.01 11.77
C GLY A 466 -22.53 -66.09 12.98
N LYS A 467 -22.12 -64.94 13.52
CA LYS A 467 -21.40 -64.79 14.78
C LYS A 467 -22.36 -64.30 15.88
N GLN A 468 -21.85 -64.19 17.11
CA GLN A 468 -22.59 -63.61 18.25
C GLN A 468 -22.77 -62.09 18.05
N ALA A 469 -23.96 -61.56 18.35
CA ALA A 469 -24.19 -60.11 18.29
C ALA A 469 -23.33 -59.34 19.32
N VAL A 470 -23.07 -59.95 20.47
CA VAL A 470 -22.38 -59.31 21.60
C VAL A 470 -21.39 -60.31 22.22
N TYR A 471 -20.12 -59.93 22.26
CA TYR A 471 -19.05 -60.63 22.96
C TYR A 471 -18.47 -59.69 24.01
N GLY A 472 -18.84 -59.88 25.28
CA GLY A 472 -18.49 -58.97 26.37
C GLY A 472 -19.58 -59.01 27.45
N TYR A 473 -19.56 -58.06 28.38
CA TYR A 473 -20.70 -57.84 29.28
C TYR A 473 -21.67 -56.83 28.67
N LEU A 474 -22.96 -56.97 28.97
CA LEU A 474 -24.00 -56.07 28.45
C LEU A 474 -24.97 -55.65 29.54
N THR A 475 -25.26 -54.34 29.55
CA THR A 475 -26.36 -53.71 30.28
C THR A 475 -27.11 -52.77 29.34
N VAL A 476 -28.43 -52.92 29.27
CA VAL A 476 -29.32 -52.10 28.44
C VAL A 476 -30.50 -51.63 29.28
N THR A 477 -30.85 -50.37 29.07
CA THR A 477 -32.09 -49.71 29.48
C THR A 477 -32.76 -49.18 28.20
N ALA A 478 -33.98 -49.62 27.88
CA ALA A 478 -34.73 -49.25 26.66
C ALA A 478 -36.24 -49.50 26.85
N LYS A 479 -37.08 -49.01 25.92
CA LYS A 479 -38.49 -49.45 25.77
C LYS A 479 -38.57 -50.78 25.00
N GLU A 480 -37.89 -50.85 23.85
CA GLU A 480 -37.82 -52.04 23.00
C GLU A 480 -36.37 -52.50 22.81
N PHE A 481 -36.15 -53.81 22.79
CA PHE A 481 -34.82 -54.39 22.61
C PHE A 481 -34.84 -55.58 21.64
N ILE A 482 -34.05 -55.46 20.57
CA ILE A 482 -33.90 -56.47 19.51
C ILE A 482 -32.44 -56.93 19.51
N MET A 483 -32.21 -58.25 19.60
CA MET A 483 -30.90 -58.85 19.41
C MET A 483 -30.99 -60.06 18.46
N ALA A 484 -30.24 -60.02 17.36
CA ALA A 484 -30.18 -61.10 16.37
C ALA A 484 -28.74 -61.58 16.17
N GLY A 485 -28.47 -62.87 16.39
CA GLY A 485 -27.12 -63.43 16.24
C GLY A 485 -26.91 -64.75 16.99
N VAL A 486 -25.75 -65.37 16.79
CA VAL A 486 -25.42 -66.73 17.26
C VAL A 486 -24.80 -66.71 18.66
N THR A 487 -25.67 -66.73 19.67
CA THR A 487 -25.45 -67.15 21.08
C THR A 487 -24.52 -66.28 21.96
N LEU A 488 -24.91 -66.09 23.22
CA LEU A 488 -24.13 -65.38 24.25
C LEU A 488 -23.00 -66.24 24.86
N ASN A 489 -21.85 -65.63 25.19
CA ASN A 489 -20.70 -66.29 25.83
C ASN A 489 -20.25 -65.70 27.19
N LYS A 490 -20.72 -64.51 27.60
CA LYS A 490 -20.39 -63.83 28.87
C LYS A 490 -21.69 -63.26 29.49
N LEU A 491 -21.64 -62.77 30.74
CA LEU A 491 -22.87 -62.46 31.51
C LEU A 491 -23.68 -61.29 30.91
N PHE A 492 -25.00 -61.44 30.93
CA PHE A 492 -26.00 -60.48 30.45
C PHE A 492 -26.84 -59.96 31.64
N GLU A 493 -26.88 -58.65 31.84
CA GLU A 493 -27.62 -57.99 32.93
C GLU A 493 -28.54 -56.89 32.37
N TYR A 494 -29.78 -57.25 32.04
CA TYR A 494 -30.80 -56.34 31.48
C TYR A 494 -31.70 -55.75 32.59
N THR A 495 -32.04 -54.46 32.50
CA THR A 495 -32.85 -53.76 33.52
C THR A 495 -34.06 -53.05 32.88
N PHE A 496 -35.27 -53.53 33.20
CA PHE A 496 -36.51 -52.89 32.76
C PHE A 496 -36.85 -51.65 33.62
N ASN A 497 -36.87 -50.48 32.98
CA ASN A 497 -37.38 -49.25 33.60
C ASN A 497 -38.91 -49.18 33.45
N ASN A 498 -39.62 -49.71 34.44
CA ASN A 498 -41.08 -49.76 34.51
C ASN A 498 -41.75 -48.40 34.22
N GLN A 499 -42.71 -48.35 33.29
CA GLN A 499 -43.87 -47.44 33.32
C GLN A 499 -45.01 -47.80 32.34
N PHE A 500 -44.82 -48.70 31.34
CA PHE A 500 -45.80 -48.93 30.25
C PHE A 500 -46.20 -50.41 30.04
N ASP A 501 -47.38 -50.64 29.45
CA ASP A 501 -48.14 -51.91 29.54
C ASP A 501 -47.65 -53.11 28.70
N LYS A 502 -46.66 -52.92 27.80
CA LYS A 502 -46.10 -54.01 26.98
C LYS A 502 -44.60 -53.81 26.75
N GLU A 503 -43.81 -54.73 27.27
CA GLU A 503 -42.36 -54.79 27.08
C GLU A 503 -42.04 -55.99 26.17
N TYR A 504 -41.28 -55.78 25.09
CA TYR A 504 -40.88 -56.85 24.15
C TYR A 504 -39.35 -56.92 24.05
N ALA A 505 -38.81 -58.12 24.28
CA ALA A 505 -37.41 -58.45 24.02
C ALA A 505 -37.36 -59.63 23.04
N VAL A 506 -36.84 -59.40 21.84
CA VAL A 506 -36.80 -60.40 20.76
C VAL A 506 -35.37 -60.92 20.61
N PHE A 507 -35.20 -62.24 20.73
CA PHE A 507 -33.94 -62.95 20.58
C PHE A 507 -34.06 -64.02 19.49
N GLU A 508 -33.37 -63.84 18.38
CA GLU A 508 -33.36 -64.80 17.26
C GLU A 508 -31.97 -65.43 17.08
N GLY A 509 -31.90 -66.77 17.19
CA GLY A 509 -30.69 -67.56 17.03
C GLY A 509 -30.87 -69.04 17.40
N ASP A 510 -30.01 -69.91 16.86
CA ASP A 510 -30.02 -71.35 17.17
C ASP A 510 -29.40 -71.65 18.56
N ALA A 511 -30.01 -72.60 19.28
CA ALA A 511 -29.57 -73.20 20.54
C ALA A 511 -29.39 -72.26 21.76
N VAL A 512 -30.47 -72.09 22.54
CA VAL A 512 -30.47 -71.39 23.86
C VAL A 512 -29.98 -72.31 25.00
N ASP A 513 -28.81 -72.93 24.82
CA ASP A 513 -28.21 -73.89 25.77
C ASP A 513 -27.09 -73.25 26.62
N ASN A 514 -27.43 -72.34 27.56
CA ASN A 514 -26.69 -72.08 28.82
C ASN A 514 -27.23 -70.94 29.73
N LEU A 515 -28.53 -70.63 29.71
CA LEU A 515 -29.12 -69.70 30.71
C LEU A 515 -29.13 -70.34 32.12
N THR A 516 -28.01 -70.21 32.82
CA THR A 516 -27.89 -70.62 34.23
C THR A 516 -28.66 -69.63 35.12
N GLN A 517 -29.77 -70.10 35.68
CA GLN A 517 -30.76 -69.30 36.40
C GLN A 517 -30.24 -68.80 37.75
N THR A 518 -29.39 -67.75 37.77
CA THR A 518 -28.90 -67.14 39.01
C THR A 518 -28.49 -65.66 38.85
N HIS A 519 -29.41 -64.79 38.43
CA HIS A 519 -29.32 -63.33 38.69
C HIS A 519 -30.69 -62.76 39.11
N VAL A 520 -30.68 -61.61 39.79
CA VAL A 520 -31.81 -61.13 40.59
C VAL A 520 -32.75 -60.25 39.77
N ILE A 521 -33.84 -60.84 39.26
CA ILE A 521 -34.99 -60.08 38.78
C ILE A 521 -35.72 -59.51 40.00
N SER A 522 -35.61 -58.19 40.21
CA SER A 522 -36.26 -57.48 41.32
C SER A 522 -37.51 -56.71 40.88
N SER A 523 -38.40 -57.37 40.13
CA SER A 523 -39.72 -56.82 39.76
C SER A 523 -40.84 -57.42 40.62
N ASN A 524 -41.69 -56.55 41.18
CA ASN A 524 -42.91 -56.96 41.91
C ASN A 524 -44.10 -57.15 40.95
N SER A 525 -43.92 -57.93 39.88
CA SER A 525 -45.02 -58.30 38.97
C SER A 525 -44.93 -59.77 38.57
N SER A 526 -46.05 -60.49 38.70
CA SER A 526 -46.13 -61.93 38.48
C SER A 526 -46.78 -62.27 37.14
N TYR A 527 -46.13 -61.91 36.04
CA TYR A 527 -46.48 -62.43 34.70
C TYR A 527 -45.25 -62.46 33.77
N ILE A 528 -44.72 -63.67 33.55
CA ILE A 528 -43.87 -64.00 32.40
C ILE A 528 -44.40 -65.34 31.91
N ASP A 529 -45.04 -65.36 30.74
CA ASP A 529 -45.46 -66.61 30.09
C ASP A 529 -44.37 -67.08 29.10
N ARG A 530 -44.54 -68.29 28.56
CA ARG A 530 -43.46 -69.10 28.00
C ARG A 530 -42.91 -68.56 26.67
N ILE A 531 -41.61 -68.79 26.47
CA ILE A 531 -41.00 -68.91 25.14
C ILE A 531 -41.74 -70.05 24.41
N GLU A 532 -42.60 -69.71 23.46
CA GLU A 532 -43.37 -70.69 22.68
C GLU A 532 -42.68 -71.00 21.34
N THR A 533 -42.18 -72.23 21.22
CA THR A 533 -41.81 -72.82 19.93
C THR A 533 -42.79 -73.92 19.56
N ASN A 534 -43.21 -73.91 18.28
CA ASN A 534 -43.77 -75.01 17.47
C ASN A 534 -45.25 -74.96 17.04
N VAL A 535 -45.42 -75.43 15.81
CA VAL A 535 -46.66 -75.76 15.08
C VAL A 535 -47.21 -77.12 15.55
N VAL A 536 -48.54 -77.34 15.55
CA VAL A 536 -49.24 -78.57 15.06
C VAL A 536 -50.77 -78.53 15.26
N LYS A 537 -51.51 -79.19 14.35
CA LYS A 537 -52.97 -79.44 14.43
C LYS A 537 -53.30 -80.72 15.20
N ILE A 538 -54.38 -80.74 16.00
CA ILE A 538 -55.15 -81.97 16.28
C ILE A 538 -56.67 -81.66 16.18
N THR A 539 -57.46 -82.65 15.76
CA THR A 539 -58.92 -82.57 15.59
C THR A 539 -59.66 -83.49 16.57
N GLU A 540 -60.82 -83.07 17.07
CA GLU A 540 -61.82 -83.96 17.68
C GLU A 540 -63.22 -83.70 17.10
N LEU A 541 -64.01 -84.76 16.88
CA LEU A 541 -65.20 -84.71 16.02
C LEU A 541 -66.50 -84.38 16.79
N VAL A 542 -66.62 -83.12 17.22
CA VAL A 542 -67.90 -82.53 17.61
C VAL A 542 -68.76 -82.26 16.35
N HIS A 543 -70.03 -81.86 16.50
CA HIS A 543 -70.77 -81.25 15.38
C HIS A 543 -69.94 -80.09 14.80
N ILE A 544 -69.48 -80.24 13.56
CA ILE A 544 -68.68 -79.22 12.89
C ILE A 544 -69.61 -78.09 12.45
N LEU A 545 -69.92 -77.23 13.41
CA LEU A 545 -70.18 -75.81 13.16
C LEU A 545 -68.94 -75.24 12.47
N SER A 546 -69.11 -74.44 11.43
CA SER A 546 -68.02 -73.69 10.83
C SER A 546 -67.34 -72.80 11.87
N ASP A 547 -66.15 -72.30 11.55
CA ASP A 547 -65.65 -71.07 12.17
C ASP A 547 -66.73 -69.97 12.06
N TRP A 548 -66.68 -69.00 12.96
CA TRP A 548 -67.67 -67.92 12.96
C TRP A 548 -67.63 -67.19 11.63
N LYS A 549 -68.75 -67.22 10.91
CA LYS A 549 -68.96 -66.41 9.73
C LYS A 549 -69.61 -65.11 10.15
N HIS A 550 -69.31 -64.06 9.42
CA HIS A 550 -69.86 -62.74 9.70
C HIS A 550 -70.12 -61.94 8.42
N ASN A 551 -70.77 -60.82 8.65
CA ASN A 551 -70.76 -59.65 7.80
C ASN A 551 -70.71 -58.42 8.73
N ASP A 552 -70.75 -57.23 8.17
CA ASP A 552 -70.68 -55.93 8.88
C ASP A 552 -71.68 -55.75 10.03
N THR A 553 -72.74 -56.58 10.12
CA THR A 553 -73.85 -56.44 11.08
C THR A 553 -74.16 -57.67 11.94
N HIS A 554 -73.82 -58.88 11.49
CA HIS A 554 -74.20 -60.14 12.14
C HIS A 554 -73.08 -61.19 12.07
N HIS A 555 -73.02 -62.08 13.06
CA HIS A 555 -72.25 -63.33 13.03
C HIS A 555 -73.18 -64.55 13.08
N TRP A 556 -72.72 -65.70 12.58
CA TRP A 556 -73.41 -66.99 12.64
C TRP A 556 -72.45 -68.17 12.48
N ARG A 557 -72.94 -69.40 12.67
CA ARG A 557 -72.19 -70.64 12.35
C ARG A 557 -73.02 -71.57 11.49
N ASP A 558 -72.43 -72.07 10.41
CA ASP A 558 -73.09 -73.06 9.56
C ASP A 558 -72.68 -74.48 9.99
N CYS A 559 -73.66 -75.29 10.40
CA CYS A 559 -73.41 -76.68 10.74
C CYS A 559 -73.21 -77.53 9.47
N SER A 560 -72.31 -78.51 9.53
CA SER A 560 -71.99 -79.43 8.43
C SER A 560 -73.18 -80.28 7.92
N CYS A 561 -74.32 -80.26 8.62
CA CYS A 561 -75.59 -80.81 8.13
C CYS A 561 -76.40 -79.85 7.22
N GLY A 562 -75.88 -78.66 6.90
CA GLY A 562 -76.51 -77.69 6.00
C GLY A 562 -77.54 -76.77 6.66
N SER A 563 -77.42 -76.53 7.97
CA SER A 563 -78.29 -75.58 8.69
C SER A 563 -77.46 -74.50 9.41
N THR A 564 -77.90 -73.25 9.31
CA THR A 564 -77.33 -72.09 10.00
C THR A 564 -77.87 -72.02 11.43
N HIS A 565 -76.97 -71.85 12.40
CA HIS A 565 -77.26 -71.67 13.82
C HIS A 565 -76.57 -70.41 14.35
N GLU A 566 -76.94 -70.00 15.56
CA GLU A 566 -76.23 -68.96 16.32
C GLU A 566 -76.12 -67.61 15.58
N MET A 567 -77.11 -67.27 14.74
CA MET A 567 -77.16 -65.99 14.04
C MET A 567 -77.71 -64.87 14.95
N ASP A 568 -76.87 -63.93 15.35
CA ASP A 568 -77.24 -62.68 16.05
C ASP A 568 -76.40 -61.51 15.51
N THR A 569 -76.86 -60.30 15.82
CA THR A 569 -76.09 -59.06 15.73
C THR A 569 -74.80 -59.12 16.55
N HIS A 570 -73.74 -58.47 16.08
CA HIS A 570 -72.50 -58.31 16.84
C HIS A 570 -72.73 -57.58 18.17
N ARG A 571 -72.11 -58.08 19.25
CA ARG A 571 -72.25 -57.56 20.61
C ARG A 571 -70.99 -57.78 21.44
N GLY A 572 -70.84 -56.99 22.50
CA GLY A 572 -69.68 -57.01 23.40
C GLY A 572 -68.49 -56.26 22.82
N GLY A 573 -67.40 -56.18 23.59
CA GLY A 573 -66.29 -55.29 23.32
C GLY A 573 -66.61 -53.83 23.64
N THR A 574 -65.68 -52.94 23.37
CA THR A 574 -65.81 -51.48 23.46
C THR A 574 -64.91 -50.90 22.37
N ALA A 575 -65.40 -49.91 21.62
CA ALA A 575 -64.58 -49.22 20.64
C ALA A 575 -63.77 -48.13 21.33
N THR A 576 -62.54 -47.92 20.88
CA THR A 576 -61.69 -46.77 21.22
C THR A 576 -61.59 -45.87 19.98
N CYS A 577 -60.84 -44.77 20.08
CA CYS A 577 -60.58 -43.92 18.92
C CYS A 577 -59.57 -44.51 17.90
N ASN A 578 -58.93 -45.64 18.22
CA ASN A 578 -58.04 -46.38 17.31
C ASN A 578 -58.64 -47.73 16.86
N ASP A 579 -59.33 -48.43 17.77
CA ASP A 579 -59.83 -49.79 17.57
C ASP A 579 -61.36 -49.87 17.60
N ARG A 580 -61.94 -50.59 16.64
CA ARG A 580 -63.39 -50.90 16.65
C ARG A 580 -63.71 -51.90 17.75
N ALA A 581 -64.97 -51.94 18.20
CA ALA A 581 -65.40 -52.93 19.18
C ALA A 581 -65.16 -54.35 18.64
N ILE A 582 -64.46 -55.19 19.40
CA ILE A 582 -64.26 -56.60 19.05
C ILE A 582 -65.46 -57.43 19.55
N CYS A 583 -66.13 -58.13 18.63
CA CYS A 583 -67.28 -58.97 18.96
C CYS A 583 -66.84 -60.17 19.82
N VAL A 584 -67.43 -60.33 21.02
CA VAL A 584 -66.99 -61.35 22.00
C VAL A 584 -67.31 -62.80 21.61
N TYR A 585 -68.00 -63.00 20.48
CA TYR A 585 -68.34 -64.32 19.95
C TYR A 585 -67.45 -64.70 18.77
N CYS A 586 -67.34 -63.84 17.75
CA CYS A 586 -66.56 -64.11 16.53
C CYS A 586 -65.15 -63.48 16.50
N SER A 587 -64.77 -62.70 17.51
CA SER A 587 -63.46 -62.03 17.65
C SER A 587 -63.12 -61.02 16.54
N GLU A 588 -64.12 -60.49 15.85
CA GLU A 588 -63.94 -59.60 14.67
C GLU A 588 -64.36 -58.16 15.00
N PRO A 589 -63.68 -57.14 14.42
CA PRO A 589 -63.94 -55.72 14.65
C PRO A 589 -65.23 -55.25 13.95
N TYR A 590 -66.17 -54.68 14.70
CA TYR A 590 -67.46 -54.23 14.19
C TYR A 590 -67.86 -52.84 14.73
N GLY A 591 -68.79 -52.20 14.02
CA GLY A 591 -69.18 -50.81 14.28
C GLY A 591 -68.12 -49.81 13.82
N ASP A 592 -68.37 -48.54 14.14
CA ASP A 592 -67.43 -47.44 13.91
C ASP A 592 -66.41 -47.33 15.07
N LEU A 593 -65.40 -46.48 14.89
CA LEU A 593 -64.52 -46.07 15.98
C LEU A 593 -65.27 -45.16 16.98
N ALA A 594 -64.79 -45.07 18.21
CA ALA A 594 -65.28 -44.04 19.13
C ALA A 594 -64.73 -42.66 18.74
N ASP A 595 -65.50 -41.60 19.02
CA ASP A 595 -64.99 -40.23 18.95
C ASP A 595 -63.81 -40.07 19.93
N HIS A 596 -62.77 -39.33 19.55
CA HIS A 596 -61.68 -38.97 20.47
C HIS A 596 -62.22 -38.22 21.70
N ASP A 597 -61.78 -38.59 22.90
CA ASP A 597 -61.81 -37.64 24.02
C ASP A 597 -60.68 -36.63 23.84
N TYR A 598 -61.05 -35.36 23.71
CA TYR A 598 -60.13 -34.26 23.47
C TYR A 598 -59.61 -33.64 24.78
N GLY A 599 -60.19 -33.96 25.94
CA GLY A 599 -59.85 -33.35 27.21
C GLY A 599 -60.14 -31.84 27.26
N GLU A 600 -59.37 -31.11 28.07
CA GLU A 600 -59.39 -29.65 28.11
C GLU A 600 -58.44 -29.06 27.05
N LEU A 601 -58.76 -27.88 26.52
CA LEU A 601 -57.92 -27.18 25.55
C LEU A 601 -56.63 -26.71 26.23
N ILE A 602 -55.48 -27.17 25.74
CA ILE A 602 -54.17 -26.65 26.11
C ILE A 602 -54.06 -25.24 25.50
N PRO A 603 -53.92 -24.18 26.31
CA PRO A 603 -53.87 -22.81 25.80
C PRO A 603 -52.58 -22.58 25.01
N ALA A 604 -52.61 -21.60 24.10
CA ALA A 604 -51.40 -21.19 23.40
C ALA A 604 -50.34 -20.68 24.37
N VAL A 605 -49.09 -21.02 24.09
CA VAL A 605 -47.89 -20.54 24.81
C VAL A 605 -47.15 -19.61 23.85
N ASP A 606 -47.05 -18.34 24.21
CA ASP A 606 -46.23 -17.37 23.46
C ASP A 606 -44.75 -17.78 23.51
N GLU A 607 -43.97 -17.36 22.52
CA GLU A 607 -42.53 -17.63 22.45
C GLU A 607 -41.79 -17.08 23.68
N LYS A 608 -40.83 -17.85 24.21
CA LYS A 608 -39.91 -17.37 25.25
C LYS A 608 -38.55 -17.10 24.62
N HIS A 609 -38.21 -15.82 24.51
CA HIS A 609 -36.89 -15.34 24.10
C HIS A 609 -36.28 -14.56 25.25
N THR A 610 -35.75 -15.26 26.26
CA THR A 610 -35.19 -14.63 27.47
C THR A 610 -33.83 -15.24 27.85
N PRO A 611 -32.94 -14.50 28.55
CA PRO A 611 -31.59 -14.99 28.87
C PRO A 611 -31.51 -16.19 29.84
N ALA A 612 -32.65 -16.72 30.30
CA ALA A 612 -32.73 -17.89 31.19
C ALA A 612 -33.69 -18.98 30.68
N GLU A 613 -34.55 -18.68 29.70
CA GLU A 613 -35.48 -19.62 29.08
C GLU A 613 -35.63 -19.26 27.59
N LEU A 614 -35.20 -20.20 26.73
CA LEU A 614 -35.50 -20.23 25.30
C LEU A 614 -36.50 -21.36 25.04
N SER A 615 -37.66 -21.03 24.48
CA SER A 615 -38.60 -22.03 23.97
C SER A 615 -39.46 -21.48 22.84
N PRO A 616 -39.76 -22.27 21.79
CA PRO A 616 -40.67 -21.86 20.73
C PRO A 616 -42.06 -21.55 21.27
N SER A 617 -42.83 -20.78 20.50
CA SER A 617 -44.28 -20.66 20.73
C SER A 617 -44.98 -21.99 20.44
N VAL A 618 -46.12 -22.25 21.08
CA VAL A 618 -46.96 -23.43 20.84
C VAL A 618 -48.41 -22.99 20.70
N ALA A 619 -49.05 -23.30 19.56
CA ALA A 619 -50.44 -22.96 19.30
C ALA A 619 -51.41 -23.73 20.21
N ALA A 620 -52.60 -23.15 20.45
CA ALA A 620 -53.63 -23.79 21.27
C ALA A 620 -54.16 -25.08 20.64
N HIS A 621 -54.19 -26.17 21.42
CA HIS A 621 -54.43 -27.51 20.91
C HIS A 621 -55.08 -28.44 21.94
N TYR A 622 -55.61 -29.56 21.46
CA TYR A 622 -56.01 -30.70 22.27
C TYR A 622 -55.03 -31.85 22.06
N HIS A 623 -54.82 -32.68 23.07
CA HIS A 623 -54.01 -33.89 22.99
C HIS A 623 -54.84 -35.09 23.50
N CYS A 624 -55.12 -36.06 22.64
CA CYS A 624 -55.93 -37.22 23.00
C CYS A 624 -55.06 -38.28 23.69
N ALA A 625 -55.21 -38.38 25.02
CA ALA A 625 -54.37 -39.24 25.86
C ALA A 625 -54.49 -40.75 25.54
N GLU A 626 -55.54 -41.20 24.86
CA GLU A 626 -55.70 -42.61 24.43
C GLU A 626 -54.86 -42.98 23.20
N CYS A 627 -54.51 -42.02 22.34
CA CYS A 627 -53.85 -42.28 21.05
C CYS A 627 -52.63 -41.42 20.75
N GLY A 628 -52.25 -40.49 21.64
CA GLY A 628 -51.08 -39.61 21.48
C GLY A 628 -51.22 -38.54 20.40
N LYS A 629 -52.39 -38.43 19.76
CA LYS A 629 -52.62 -37.50 18.64
C LYS A 629 -52.91 -36.09 19.13
N TYR A 630 -52.36 -35.12 18.42
CA TYR A 630 -52.61 -33.69 18.61
C TYR A 630 -53.73 -33.23 17.67
N PHE A 631 -54.52 -32.26 18.11
CA PHE A 631 -55.59 -31.65 17.32
C PHE A 631 -55.59 -30.14 17.53
N THR A 632 -55.81 -29.38 16.45
CA THR A 632 -55.99 -27.92 16.55
C THR A 632 -57.22 -27.55 17.38
N GLU A 633 -57.37 -26.28 17.77
CA GLU A 633 -58.61 -25.76 18.40
C GLU A 633 -59.88 -26.13 17.59
N GLY A 634 -59.75 -26.17 16.25
CA GLY A 634 -60.79 -26.64 15.32
C GLY A 634 -60.99 -28.16 15.23
N LYS A 635 -60.40 -28.94 16.15
CA LYS A 635 -60.45 -30.41 16.25
C LYS A 635 -60.00 -31.16 14.98
N THR A 636 -59.08 -30.56 14.22
CA THR A 636 -58.43 -31.21 13.07
C THR A 636 -57.11 -31.83 13.52
N GLU A 637 -56.87 -33.09 13.16
CA GLU A 637 -55.64 -33.83 13.49
C GLU A 637 -54.39 -33.12 12.96
N THR A 638 -53.32 -33.10 13.75
CA THR A 638 -52.07 -32.38 13.47
C THR A 638 -50.89 -33.00 14.25
N THR A 639 -49.66 -32.53 14.02
CA THR A 639 -48.47 -32.93 14.81
C THR A 639 -48.09 -31.86 15.83
N LEU A 640 -47.29 -32.20 16.83
CA LEU A 640 -46.74 -31.21 17.76
C LEU A 640 -45.85 -30.20 17.01
N ASP A 641 -45.03 -30.66 16.08
CA ASP A 641 -44.16 -29.85 15.22
C ASP A 641 -44.96 -28.86 14.34
N SER A 642 -46.19 -29.23 13.96
CA SER A 642 -47.13 -28.35 13.24
C SER A 642 -47.80 -27.29 14.13
N LEU A 643 -47.64 -27.41 15.46
CA LEU A 643 -48.16 -26.49 16.47
C LEU A 643 -47.06 -25.63 17.10
N THR A 644 -45.79 -26.06 17.04
CA THR A 644 -44.63 -25.30 17.50
C THR A 644 -44.16 -24.29 16.45
N GLY A 645 -43.77 -23.09 16.90
CA GLY A 645 -42.94 -22.18 16.11
C GLY A 645 -41.48 -22.62 16.05
N GLU A 646 -40.65 -21.86 15.31
CA GLU A 646 -39.20 -22.05 15.30
C GLU A 646 -38.60 -21.70 16.68
N THR A 647 -37.54 -22.42 17.09
CA THR A 647 -36.86 -22.17 18.37
C THR A 647 -36.07 -20.86 18.31
N PRO A 648 -36.30 -19.88 19.21
CA PRO A 648 -35.58 -18.62 19.18
C PRO A 648 -34.08 -18.80 19.48
N THR A 649 -33.21 -18.37 18.57
CA THR A 649 -31.76 -18.42 18.75
C THR A 649 -31.18 -17.08 19.24
N HIS A 650 -29.97 -17.12 19.80
CA HIS A 650 -29.18 -15.93 20.11
C HIS A 650 -27.97 -15.84 19.18
N SER A 651 -28.11 -15.10 18.09
CA SER A 651 -26.96 -14.56 17.36
C SER A 651 -26.50 -13.28 18.06
N PHE A 652 -25.21 -13.20 18.41
CA PHE A 652 -24.60 -12.02 19.01
C PHE A 652 -23.70 -11.33 18.00
N ASP A 653 -23.95 -10.04 17.74
CA ASP A 653 -23.03 -9.19 17.01
C ASP A 653 -21.98 -8.64 17.98
N GLN A 654 -20.70 -8.63 17.60
CA GLN A 654 -19.72 -7.84 18.35
C GLN A 654 -20.04 -6.34 18.21
N LYS A 655 -20.08 -5.62 19.33
CA LYS A 655 -20.32 -4.17 19.43
C LYS A 655 -19.21 -3.50 20.24
N HIS A 656 -19.08 -2.19 20.08
CA HIS A 656 -18.08 -1.41 20.80
C HIS A 656 -18.55 0.03 21.10
N ASN A 657 -17.83 0.68 22.01
CA ASN A 657 -17.84 2.11 22.25
C ASN A 657 -16.38 2.62 22.34
N SER A 658 -16.16 3.88 22.71
CA SER A 658 -14.80 4.47 22.78
C SER A 658 -13.89 3.90 23.88
N THR A 659 -14.38 2.99 24.72
CA THR A 659 -13.67 2.45 25.90
C THR A 659 -13.79 0.93 26.09
N HIS A 660 -14.88 0.32 25.62
CA HIS A 660 -15.18 -1.11 25.78
C HIS A 660 -15.70 -1.73 24.48
N HIS A 661 -15.53 -3.05 24.34
CA HIS A 661 -16.27 -3.91 23.41
C HIS A 661 -17.07 -4.97 24.19
N TRP A 662 -18.14 -5.48 23.59
CA TRP A 662 -19.02 -6.51 24.15
C TRP A 662 -19.78 -7.19 23.00
N ASP A 663 -20.28 -8.40 23.22
CA ASP A 663 -21.13 -9.09 22.26
C ASP A 663 -22.60 -8.79 22.58
N GLU A 664 -23.39 -8.33 21.61
CA GLU A 664 -24.79 -7.93 21.79
C GLU A 664 -25.73 -8.68 20.85
N CYS A 665 -26.67 -9.43 21.43
CA CYS A 665 -27.75 -10.03 20.66
C CYS A 665 -28.77 -8.97 20.23
N SER A 666 -29.50 -9.22 19.14
CA SER A 666 -30.56 -8.35 18.62
C SER A 666 -31.68 -8.02 19.63
N CYS A 667 -31.83 -8.82 20.70
CA CYS A 667 -32.71 -8.54 21.82
C CYS A 667 -32.15 -7.54 22.87
N GLY A 668 -30.92 -7.05 22.70
CA GLY A 668 -30.23 -6.14 23.63
C GLY A 668 -29.51 -6.82 24.80
N LEU A 669 -29.39 -8.15 24.78
CA LEU A 669 -28.57 -8.89 25.75
C LEU A 669 -27.08 -8.68 25.43
N LYS A 670 -26.32 -8.16 26.40
CA LYS A 670 -24.87 -7.96 26.31
C LYS A 670 -24.11 -9.01 27.12
N GLN A 671 -23.02 -9.52 26.57
CA GLN A 671 -22.06 -10.39 27.25
C GLN A 671 -20.62 -10.03 26.87
N ASN A 672 -19.63 -10.60 27.56
CA ASN A 672 -18.20 -10.41 27.28
C ASN A 672 -17.74 -8.93 27.25
N GLU A 673 -18.36 -8.05 28.04
CA GLU A 673 -17.97 -6.64 28.10
C GLU A 673 -16.57 -6.47 28.73
N SER A 674 -15.61 -6.01 27.91
CA SER A 674 -14.23 -5.77 28.30
C SER A 674 -13.78 -4.38 27.85
N ILE A 675 -12.84 -3.79 28.59
CA ILE A 675 -12.09 -2.63 28.10
C ILE A 675 -11.29 -3.02 26.86
N HIS A 676 -11.07 -2.04 25.98
CA HIS A 676 -10.15 -2.21 24.85
C HIS A 676 -8.69 -2.34 25.32
N THR A 677 -7.98 -3.31 24.76
CA THR A 677 -6.55 -3.57 25.04
C THR A 677 -5.78 -3.94 23.78
N GLY A 678 -4.45 -3.76 23.82
CA GLY A 678 -3.53 -4.08 22.73
C GLY A 678 -3.38 -2.94 21.71
N GLY A 679 -2.39 -3.08 20.82
CA GLY A 679 -2.05 -2.05 19.83
C GLY A 679 -1.28 -0.85 20.39
N THR A 680 -0.69 -0.08 19.49
CA THR A 680 0.05 1.17 19.77
C THR A 680 -0.58 2.28 18.93
N ALA A 681 -0.88 3.43 19.53
CA ALA A 681 -1.32 4.61 18.79
C ALA A 681 -0.12 5.35 18.18
N THR A 682 -0.31 5.97 17.02
CA THR A 682 0.62 6.92 16.40
C THR A 682 0.01 8.32 16.41
N CYS A 683 0.70 9.32 15.88
CA CYS A 683 0.09 10.65 15.74
C CYS A 683 -0.87 10.81 14.54
N LYS A 684 -1.11 9.71 13.79
CA LYS A 684 -2.10 9.59 12.71
C LYS A 684 -3.26 8.66 13.09
N ASP A 685 -2.92 7.52 13.65
CA ASP A 685 -3.80 6.36 13.80
C ASP A 685 -3.93 5.98 15.29
N ARG A 686 -5.15 5.62 15.69
CA ARG A 686 -5.43 5.17 17.06
C ARG A 686 -4.87 3.76 17.28
N ALA A 687 -4.68 3.39 18.55
CA ALA A 687 -4.42 2.00 18.89
C ALA A 687 -5.58 1.12 18.39
N ILE A 688 -5.27 0.02 17.72
CA ILE A 688 -6.25 -0.96 17.26
C ILE A 688 -6.41 -2.02 18.36
N CYS A 689 -7.64 -2.28 18.81
CA CYS A 689 -7.87 -3.27 19.85
C CYS A 689 -7.56 -4.68 19.32
N GLN A 690 -6.78 -5.46 20.07
CA GLN A 690 -6.38 -6.82 19.68
C GLN A 690 -7.54 -7.83 19.67
N THR A 691 -8.69 -7.48 20.27
CA THR A 691 -9.86 -8.36 20.42
C THR A 691 -11.00 -8.03 19.46
N CYS A 692 -11.24 -6.74 19.18
CA CYS A 692 -12.34 -6.30 18.30
C CYS A 692 -11.87 -5.54 17.06
N PHE A 693 -10.56 -5.36 16.87
CA PHE A 693 -9.92 -4.73 15.70
C PHE A 693 -10.36 -3.30 15.35
N GLU A 694 -11.04 -2.62 16.27
CA GLU A 694 -11.52 -1.25 16.10
C GLU A 694 -10.53 -0.23 16.70
N PRO A 695 -10.42 0.99 16.13
CA PRO A 695 -9.52 2.05 16.60
C PRO A 695 -10.05 2.73 17.87
N TYR A 696 -9.32 2.62 18.97
CA TYR A 696 -9.73 3.11 20.29
C TYR A 696 -8.71 4.04 20.96
N GLY A 697 -9.16 4.74 21.99
CA GLY A 697 -8.35 5.74 22.71
C GLY A 697 -8.11 7.03 21.92
N ASP A 698 -7.14 7.80 22.37
CA ASP A 698 -6.65 9.00 21.68
C ASP A 698 -5.47 8.65 20.75
N LEU A 699 -5.13 9.59 19.85
CA LEU A 699 -3.87 9.52 19.10
C LEU A 699 -2.69 9.70 20.07
N ALA A 700 -1.53 9.14 19.73
CA ALA A 700 -0.31 9.43 20.47
C ALA A 700 0.09 10.90 20.30
N ASP A 701 0.72 11.47 21.33
CA ASP A 701 1.43 12.74 21.21
C ASP A 701 2.42 12.66 20.04
N HIS A 702 2.49 13.71 19.22
CA HIS A 702 3.48 13.80 18.15
C HIS A 702 4.90 13.61 18.72
N ASP A 703 5.75 12.78 18.08
CA ASP A 703 7.17 13.02 18.22
C ASP A 703 7.50 14.32 17.46
N TYR A 704 8.09 15.26 18.19
CA TYR A 704 8.45 16.58 17.71
C TYR A 704 9.88 16.60 17.16
N GLY A 705 10.70 15.58 17.45
CA GLY A 705 12.12 15.55 17.12
C GLY A 705 12.94 16.65 17.81
N GLU A 706 14.09 16.98 17.23
CA GLU A 706 14.86 18.16 17.63
C GLU A 706 14.19 19.45 17.13
N LEU A 707 14.35 20.55 17.88
CA LEU A 707 13.84 21.86 17.47
C LEU A 707 14.64 22.37 16.27
N ILE A 708 13.99 22.54 15.12
CA ILE A 708 14.57 23.19 13.95
C ILE A 708 14.75 24.68 14.31
N PRO A 709 15.99 25.20 14.38
CA PRO A 709 16.25 26.57 14.78
C PRO A 709 15.76 27.55 13.71
N ALA A 710 15.39 28.76 14.12
CA ALA A 710 14.89 29.79 13.21
C ALA A 710 15.93 30.11 12.12
N SER A 711 15.52 30.00 10.85
CA SER A 711 16.34 30.43 9.73
C SER A 711 16.19 31.93 9.53
N ALA A 712 17.32 32.64 9.46
CA ALA A 712 17.31 34.04 9.06
C ALA A 712 16.96 34.16 7.57
N GLU A 713 16.37 35.30 7.20
CA GLU A 713 16.11 35.67 5.81
C GLU A 713 17.41 35.62 4.99
N LYS A 714 17.42 34.85 3.89
CA LYS A 714 18.52 34.83 2.93
C LYS A 714 18.22 35.80 1.80
N HIS A 715 19.11 36.78 1.62
CA HIS A 715 18.91 37.90 0.70
C HIS A 715 20.15 38.10 -0.20
N THR A 716 20.46 37.09 -1.01
CA THR A 716 21.69 37.01 -1.83
C THR A 716 21.39 36.80 -3.32
N PRO A 717 22.36 36.96 -4.25
CA PRO A 717 22.13 36.70 -5.67
C PRO A 717 21.87 35.23 -6.04
N ALA A 718 22.24 34.28 -5.16
CA ALA A 718 22.11 32.84 -5.40
C ALA A 718 20.91 32.24 -4.64
N GLU A 719 20.60 32.77 -3.45
CA GLU A 719 19.47 32.35 -2.62
C GLU A 719 18.67 33.58 -2.17
N LEU A 720 17.42 33.65 -2.62
CA LEU A 720 16.33 34.35 -1.92
C LEU A 720 15.52 33.31 -1.16
N SER A 721 15.50 33.39 0.18
CA SER A 721 14.51 32.70 0.99
C SER A 721 14.03 33.59 2.13
N PRO A 722 12.71 33.66 2.40
CA PRO A 722 12.20 34.30 3.60
C PRO A 722 12.76 33.64 4.87
N SER A 723 12.72 34.35 5.98
CA SER A 723 12.99 33.76 7.31
C SER A 723 11.92 32.73 7.67
N VAL A 724 12.29 31.61 8.29
CA VAL A 724 11.35 30.67 8.89
C VAL A 724 11.57 30.65 10.41
N ALA A 725 10.51 30.84 11.18
CA ALA A 725 10.57 30.79 12.64
C ALA A 725 10.97 29.40 13.15
N ALA A 726 11.51 29.32 14.37
CA ALA A 726 11.90 28.04 14.98
C ALA A 726 10.67 27.16 15.20
N HIS A 727 10.80 25.88 14.86
CA HIS A 727 9.67 24.96 14.80
C HIS A 727 10.09 23.50 14.99
N TYR A 728 9.11 22.67 15.31
CA TYR A 728 9.22 21.22 15.24
C TYR A 728 8.52 20.73 13.98
N HIS A 729 8.99 19.62 13.42
CA HIS A 729 8.38 18.94 12.28
C HIS A 729 8.22 17.45 12.61
N CYS A 730 6.98 16.98 12.71
CA CYS A 730 6.70 15.60 13.05
C CYS A 730 6.85 14.71 11.81
N ALA A 731 7.95 13.94 11.74
CA ALA A 731 8.30 13.12 10.57
C ALA A 731 7.20 12.11 10.19
N GLU A 732 6.49 11.53 11.17
CA GLU A 732 5.37 10.61 10.92
C GLU A 732 4.24 11.23 10.08
N CYS A 733 3.95 12.53 10.25
CA CYS A 733 2.73 13.14 9.69
C CYS A 733 2.92 14.41 8.87
N GLY A 734 4.14 14.94 8.74
CA GLY A 734 4.43 16.14 7.93
C GLY A 734 3.89 17.45 8.51
N LYS A 735 3.40 17.44 9.75
CA LYS A 735 2.88 18.62 10.44
C LYS A 735 3.99 19.45 11.07
N TYR A 736 3.79 20.76 11.08
CA TYR A 736 4.68 21.74 11.69
C TYR A 736 4.10 22.25 13.00
N PHE A 737 4.95 22.52 13.98
CA PHE A 737 4.54 23.04 15.29
C PHE A 737 5.48 24.16 15.73
N THR A 738 4.93 25.19 16.37
CA THR A 738 5.71 26.28 16.99
C THR A 738 6.61 25.76 18.12
N GLU A 739 7.56 26.57 18.61
CA GLU A 739 8.30 26.30 19.87
C GLU A 739 7.37 25.93 21.04
N SER A 740 6.15 26.49 21.06
CA SER A 740 5.11 26.21 22.07
C SER A 740 4.31 24.91 21.83
N LYS A 741 4.72 24.09 20.86
CA LYS A 741 4.06 22.85 20.40
C LYS A 741 2.63 22.99 19.85
N ALA A 742 2.15 24.22 19.63
CA ALA A 742 0.91 24.47 18.90
C ALA A 742 1.12 24.20 17.40
N GLU A 743 0.18 23.45 16.78
CA GLU A 743 0.15 23.13 15.35
C GLU A 743 0.07 24.40 14.48
N THR A 744 0.79 24.39 13.35
CA THR A 744 0.89 25.49 12.41
C THR A 744 1.20 24.96 11.00
N THR A 745 1.18 25.82 9.99
CA THR A 745 1.70 25.51 8.65
C THR A 745 3.11 26.06 8.49
N LEU A 746 3.88 25.51 7.53
CA LEU A 746 5.15 26.09 7.12
C LEU A 746 4.96 27.53 6.63
N ASP A 747 3.91 27.80 5.84
CA ASP A 747 3.57 29.16 5.37
C ASP A 747 3.40 30.14 6.54
N ALA A 748 2.74 29.74 7.63
CA ALA A 748 2.52 30.59 8.81
C ALA A 748 3.77 30.76 9.70
N LEU A 749 4.77 29.89 9.54
CA LEU A 749 6.11 30.05 10.12
C LEU A 749 7.03 30.92 9.24
N THR A 750 6.62 31.19 7.99
CA THR A 750 7.47 31.78 6.95
C THR A 750 7.17 33.27 6.75
N GLY A 751 8.22 34.09 6.64
CA GLY A 751 8.11 35.52 6.37
C GLY A 751 7.71 35.84 4.91
N GLU A 752 7.44 37.12 4.64
CA GLU A 752 7.23 37.58 3.25
C GLU A 752 8.52 37.40 2.42
N THR A 753 8.36 37.01 1.14
CA THR A 753 9.49 36.85 0.21
C THR A 753 10.10 38.22 -0.16
N PRO A 754 11.42 38.42 -0.01
CA PRO A 754 12.03 39.70 -0.34
C PRO A 754 11.91 40.06 -1.83
N SER A 755 11.45 41.26 -2.15
CA SER A 755 11.27 41.71 -3.54
C SER A 755 12.33 42.72 -3.96
N HIS A 756 12.95 42.52 -5.12
CA HIS A 756 13.97 43.41 -5.69
C HIS A 756 13.39 44.28 -6.81
N SER A 757 13.80 45.55 -6.84
CA SER A 757 13.56 46.46 -7.97
C SER A 757 14.90 47.03 -8.42
N PHE A 758 15.23 46.86 -9.70
CA PHE A 758 16.54 47.16 -10.25
C PHE A 758 16.51 48.37 -11.17
N ASP A 759 17.42 49.31 -10.93
CA ASP A 759 17.72 50.43 -11.82
C ASP A 759 18.87 50.05 -12.77
N GLN A 760 18.77 50.35 -14.06
CA GLN A 760 19.92 50.26 -14.95
C GLN A 760 21.00 51.31 -14.59
N LYS A 761 22.26 50.89 -14.44
CA LYS A 761 23.45 51.71 -14.17
C LYS A 761 24.53 51.44 -15.22
N HIS A 762 25.52 52.33 -15.30
CA HIS A 762 26.68 52.15 -16.17
C HIS A 762 27.95 52.84 -15.65
N ASN A 763 29.08 52.48 -16.23
CA ASN A 763 30.36 53.18 -16.16
C ASN A 763 30.96 53.32 -17.58
N SER A 764 32.24 53.65 -17.69
CA SER A 764 32.93 53.87 -18.98
C SER A 764 33.11 52.62 -19.86
N THR A 765 32.95 51.41 -19.32
CA THR A 765 33.18 50.14 -20.06
C THR A 765 32.01 49.16 -20.02
N HIS A 766 31.13 49.26 -19.02
CA HIS A 766 30.03 48.33 -18.79
C HIS A 766 28.72 49.03 -18.38
N HIS A 767 27.60 48.35 -18.61
CA HIS A 767 26.31 48.60 -17.94
C HIS A 767 25.90 47.37 -17.12
N TRP A 768 25.02 47.56 -16.13
CA TRP A 768 24.45 46.50 -15.28
C TRP A 768 23.16 47.00 -14.62
N ASP A 769 22.33 46.08 -14.13
CA ASP A 769 21.13 46.42 -13.36
C ASP A 769 21.46 46.34 -11.86
N GLU A 770 21.13 47.37 -11.07
CA GLU A 770 21.46 47.49 -9.65
C GLU A 770 20.22 47.77 -8.80
N CYS A 771 19.95 46.88 -7.84
CA CYS A 771 18.90 47.09 -6.84
C CYS A 771 19.36 48.11 -5.78
N SER A 772 18.42 48.78 -5.13
CA SER A 772 18.68 49.72 -4.03
C SER A 772 19.46 49.13 -2.84
N CYS A 773 19.46 47.80 -2.67
CA CYS A 773 20.30 47.07 -1.71
C CYS A 773 21.78 46.91 -2.14
N GLY A 774 22.16 47.34 -3.34
CA GLY A 774 23.51 47.21 -3.91
C GLY A 774 23.75 45.93 -4.71
N LEU A 775 22.74 45.06 -4.85
CA LEU A 775 22.83 43.82 -5.63
C LEU A 775 22.86 44.14 -7.13
N LYS A 776 23.85 43.60 -7.86
CA LYS A 776 24.12 43.88 -9.28
C LYS A 776 23.95 42.62 -10.14
N GLN A 777 23.23 42.73 -11.24
CA GLN A 777 23.00 41.65 -12.21
C GLN A 777 23.13 42.17 -13.65
N ASN A 778 23.06 41.28 -14.66
CA ASN A 778 23.08 41.64 -16.09
C ASN A 778 24.27 42.52 -16.51
N LYS A 779 25.44 42.38 -15.85
CA LYS A 779 26.61 43.20 -16.16
C LYS A 779 27.21 42.81 -17.51
N SER A 780 27.12 43.69 -18.49
CA SER A 780 27.66 43.52 -19.84
C SER A 780 28.59 44.68 -20.22
N ILE A 781 29.53 44.42 -21.12
CA ILE A 781 30.25 45.48 -21.85
C ILE A 781 29.27 46.27 -22.73
N HIS A 782 29.63 47.51 -23.04
CA HIS A 782 28.87 48.35 -23.96
C HIS A 782 29.01 47.88 -25.42
N THR A 783 27.89 47.82 -26.13
CA THR A 783 27.78 47.41 -27.54
C THR A 783 26.83 48.33 -28.32
N GLY A 784 27.03 48.41 -29.64
CA GLY A 784 26.20 49.19 -30.56
C GLY A 784 26.71 50.63 -30.84
N GLY A 785 26.12 51.25 -31.86
CA GLY A 785 26.46 52.61 -32.28
C GLY A 785 27.83 52.80 -32.97
N THR A 786 28.06 54.01 -33.48
CA THR A 786 29.26 54.40 -34.25
C THR A 786 29.85 55.70 -33.69
N ALA A 787 31.15 55.74 -33.43
CA ALA A 787 31.84 56.97 -33.02
C ALA A 787 32.17 57.88 -34.22
N THR A 788 32.22 59.18 -33.98
CA THR A 788 32.63 60.22 -34.95
C THR A 788 33.81 61.02 -34.41
N CYS A 789 34.34 61.98 -35.17
CA CYS A 789 35.38 62.89 -34.69
C CYS A 789 34.89 63.99 -33.72
N LYS A 790 33.66 63.87 -33.21
CA LYS A 790 33.02 64.76 -32.22
C LYS A 790 32.34 64.02 -31.07
N GLU A 791 31.69 62.90 -31.39
CA GLU A 791 30.79 62.17 -30.48
C GLU A 791 31.23 60.70 -30.35
N LYS A 792 31.26 60.21 -29.11
CA LYS A 792 31.55 58.81 -28.77
C LYS A 792 30.40 57.90 -29.21
N ALA A 793 30.66 56.61 -29.42
CA ALA A 793 29.59 55.65 -29.75
C ALA A 793 28.55 55.60 -28.63
N ILE A 794 27.27 55.42 -28.96
CA ILE A 794 26.18 55.33 -27.96
C ILE A 794 25.76 53.87 -27.85
N CYS A 795 25.80 53.32 -26.63
CA CYS A 795 25.43 51.92 -26.40
C CYS A 795 23.93 51.71 -26.60
N GLU A 796 23.56 50.73 -27.43
CA GLU A 796 22.17 50.45 -27.80
C GLU A 796 21.33 49.93 -26.62
N THR A 797 21.97 49.29 -25.61
CA THR A 797 21.29 48.71 -24.43
C THR A 797 21.00 49.73 -23.32
N CYS A 798 21.85 50.75 -23.15
CA CYS A 798 21.75 51.69 -22.02
C CYS A 798 21.81 53.17 -22.40
N SER A 799 21.87 53.51 -23.69
CA SER A 799 21.97 54.88 -24.23
C SER A 799 23.16 55.72 -23.72
N ALA A 800 24.15 55.09 -23.08
CA ALA A 800 25.33 55.78 -22.57
C ALA A 800 26.41 55.96 -23.66
N PRO A 801 27.11 57.10 -23.72
CA PRO A 801 28.24 57.31 -24.63
C PRO A 801 29.50 56.59 -24.11
N TYR A 802 30.14 55.80 -24.97
CA TYR A 802 31.27 54.92 -24.64
C TYR A 802 32.28 54.77 -25.80
N GLY A 803 33.41 54.11 -25.54
CA GLY A 803 34.53 54.06 -26.48
C GLY A 803 35.19 55.43 -26.65
N ASP A 804 36.06 55.60 -27.64
CA ASP A 804 36.70 56.89 -27.94
C ASP A 804 36.17 57.52 -29.24
N LEU A 805 36.62 58.75 -29.53
CA LEU A 805 36.27 59.45 -30.77
C LEU A 805 36.98 58.78 -31.95
N SER A 806 36.33 58.81 -33.11
CA SER A 806 36.91 58.34 -34.38
C SER A 806 37.91 59.37 -34.93
N ASP A 807 38.89 58.90 -35.71
CA ASP A 807 39.87 59.75 -36.39
C ASP A 807 39.20 60.77 -37.33
N HIS A 808 39.84 61.92 -37.50
CA HIS A 808 39.40 62.91 -38.50
C HIS A 808 39.60 62.39 -39.93
N ASP A 809 38.61 62.60 -40.81
CA ASP A 809 38.89 62.67 -42.24
C ASP A 809 39.51 64.04 -42.55
N TYR A 810 40.66 64.01 -43.22
CA TYR A 810 41.48 65.18 -43.53
C TYR A 810 41.18 65.76 -44.93
N GLY A 811 40.51 64.99 -45.81
CA GLY A 811 40.24 65.40 -47.19
C GLY A 811 41.49 65.61 -48.05
N GLU A 812 41.38 66.44 -49.10
CA GLU A 812 42.50 66.83 -49.95
C GLU A 812 43.32 67.98 -49.34
N LEU A 813 44.62 68.03 -49.67
CA LEU A 813 45.54 69.05 -49.17
C LEU A 813 45.32 70.38 -49.90
N ILE A 814 44.99 71.44 -49.17
CA ILE A 814 44.90 72.81 -49.68
C ILE A 814 46.34 73.33 -49.89
N PRO A 815 46.72 73.75 -51.12
CA PRO A 815 48.08 74.18 -51.42
C PRO A 815 48.39 75.58 -50.85
N GLU A 816 49.68 75.88 -50.72
CA GLU A 816 50.19 77.18 -50.28
C GLU A 816 49.79 78.31 -51.23
N SER A 817 49.51 79.49 -50.67
CA SER A 817 49.22 80.72 -51.40
C SER A 817 50.25 81.80 -51.08
N ALA A 818 50.78 82.44 -52.13
CA ALA A 818 51.84 83.46 -52.02
C ALA A 818 51.30 84.86 -51.69
N GLU A 819 52.14 85.66 -51.04
CA GLU A 819 51.91 87.05 -50.65
C GLU A 819 51.56 87.95 -51.87
N LYS A 820 50.74 88.98 -51.64
CA LYS A 820 50.44 90.03 -52.61
C LYS A 820 50.66 91.42 -52.02
N HIS A 821 51.53 92.20 -52.66
CA HIS A 821 51.85 93.57 -52.31
C HIS A 821 51.66 94.52 -53.50
N THR A 822 50.55 95.26 -53.53
CA THR A 822 50.20 96.24 -54.57
C THR A 822 49.52 97.48 -53.98
N PRO A 823 49.43 98.62 -54.69
CA PRO A 823 48.76 99.82 -54.19
C PRO A 823 47.25 99.69 -53.91
N THR A 824 46.63 98.55 -54.25
CA THR A 824 45.17 98.32 -54.09
C THR A 824 44.82 97.00 -53.40
N GLU A 825 45.76 96.07 -53.24
CA GLU A 825 45.63 94.84 -52.45
C GLU A 825 46.93 94.57 -51.66
N LEU A 826 46.76 94.34 -50.35
CA LEU A 826 47.75 93.82 -49.42
C LEU A 826 47.19 92.53 -48.81
N LYS A 827 47.83 91.37 -49.07
CA LYS A 827 47.43 90.07 -48.51
C LYS A 827 48.67 89.23 -48.15
N PRO A 828 48.74 88.67 -46.93
CA PRO A 828 49.81 87.76 -46.54
C PRO A 828 49.73 86.43 -47.30
N SER A 829 50.80 85.63 -47.22
CA SER A 829 50.77 84.22 -47.63
C SER A 829 49.99 83.34 -46.65
N VAL A 830 49.55 82.17 -47.10
CA VAL A 830 48.98 81.11 -46.26
C VAL A 830 49.58 79.76 -46.65
N ALA A 831 50.14 79.04 -45.67
CA ALA A 831 50.82 77.75 -45.85
C ALA A 831 49.87 76.60 -46.22
N ALA A 832 50.40 75.53 -46.82
CA ALA A 832 49.62 74.36 -47.22
C ALA A 832 49.09 73.57 -46.01
N HIS A 833 47.81 73.19 -46.05
CA HIS A 833 47.09 72.63 -44.90
C HIS A 833 45.92 71.72 -45.29
N TYR A 834 45.47 70.90 -44.35
CA TYR A 834 44.17 70.20 -44.43
C TYR A 834 43.12 70.98 -43.62
N HIS A 835 41.85 70.81 -43.96
CA HIS A 835 40.72 71.35 -43.20
C HIS A 835 39.60 70.31 -43.12
N CYS A 836 39.35 69.78 -41.92
CA CYS A 836 38.34 68.76 -41.72
C CYS A 836 36.94 69.37 -41.78
N ALA A 837 36.19 69.09 -42.84
CA ALA A 837 34.89 69.69 -43.12
C ALA A 837 33.84 69.41 -42.02
N GLU A 838 33.95 68.30 -41.29
CA GLU A 838 33.03 67.99 -40.19
C GLU A 838 33.25 68.90 -38.96
N CYS A 839 34.49 69.05 -38.51
CA CYS A 839 34.80 69.73 -37.24
C CYS A 839 35.30 71.17 -37.40
N GLY A 840 35.59 71.63 -38.62
CA GLY A 840 36.06 73.00 -38.88
C GLY A 840 37.50 73.29 -38.43
N LYS A 841 38.25 72.25 -38.06
CA LYS A 841 39.65 72.35 -37.61
C LYS A 841 40.62 72.33 -38.80
N TYR A 842 41.71 73.08 -38.66
CA TYR A 842 42.82 73.10 -39.61
C TYR A 842 43.93 72.17 -39.11
N PHE A 843 44.64 71.53 -40.03
CA PHE A 843 45.76 70.65 -39.72
C PHE A 843 46.94 70.93 -40.65
N THR A 844 48.16 70.84 -40.13
CA THR A 844 49.38 70.94 -40.93
C THR A 844 49.46 69.79 -41.95
N GLN A 845 50.38 69.87 -42.92
CA GLN A 845 50.66 68.75 -43.83
C GLN A 845 51.05 67.45 -43.09
N SER A 846 51.55 67.55 -41.85
CA SER A 846 51.85 66.41 -40.96
C SER A 846 50.65 65.95 -40.12
N LYS A 847 49.43 66.41 -40.43
CA LYS A 847 48.16 66.11 -39.73
C LYS A 847 48.12 66.54 -38.25
N THR A 848 48.96 67.49 -37.86
CA THR A 848 48.90 68.11 -36.51
C THR A 848 47.86 69.22 -36.50
N GLU A 849 46.98 69.28 -35.50
CA GLU A 849 46.00 70.36 -35.35
C GLU A 849 46.68 71.72 -35.22
N THR A 850 46.12 72.74 -35.88
CA THR A 850 46.62 74.12 -35.91
C THR A 850 45.46 75.08 -36.23
N THR A 851 45.73 76.38 -36.28
CA THR A 851 44.77 77.43 -36.61
C THR A 851 45.13 78.10 -37.94
N LEU A 852 44.12 78.65 -38.61
CA LEU A 852 44.35 79.45 -39.83
C LEU A 852 45.26 80.67 -39.59
N ALA A 853 45.30 81.19 -38.35
CA ALA A 853 46.20 82.29 -37.97
C ALA A 853 47.67 81.87 -37.97
N GLU A 854 48.01 80.70 -37.41
CA GLU A 854 49.38 80.16 -37.42
C GLU A 854 49.85 79.76 -38.83
N LEU A 855 48.91 79.46 -39.73
CA LEU A 855 49.17 79.19 -41.14
C LEU A 855 49.37 80.46 -41.98
N THR A 856 49.13 81.67 -41.44
CA THR A 856 49.12 82.94 -42.19
C THR A 856 50.36 83.79 -41.88
N GLY A 857 51.00 84.37 -42.91
CA GLY A 857 52.16 85.24 -42.77
C GLY A 857 51.86 86.65 -42.23
N GLU A 858 52.91 87.42 -41.94
CA GLU A 858 52.78 88.82 -41.52
C GLU A 858 52.19 89.72 -42.63
N THR A 859 51.47 90.78 -42.25
CA THR A 859 50.83 91.69 -43.21
C THR A 859 51.79 92.84 -43.58
N PRO A 860 52.07 93.09 -44.88
CA PRO A 860 53.03 94.14 -45.26
C PRO A 860 52.54 95.56 -44.96
N THR A 861 53.48 96.50 -44.80
CA THR A 861 53.20 97.91 -44.43
C THR A 861 53.93 98.91 -45.34
N HIS A 862 53.47 100.17 -45.35
CA HIS A 862 54.08 101.26 -46.12
C HIS A 862 54.80 102.26 -45.22
N SER A 863 55.86 102.88 -45.73
CA SER A 863 56.64 103.95 -45.06
C SER A 863 56.83 105.12 -46.02
N PHE A 864 56.70 106.36 -45.52
CA PHE A 864 56.69 107.58 -46.34
C PHE A 864 57.80 108.54 -45.92
N ASP A 865 58.49 109.12 -46.90
CA ASP A 865 59.48 110.18 -46.71
C ASP A 865 58.88 111.54 -47.07
N GLN A 866 59.15 112.59 -46.30
CA GLN A 866 58.82 113.95 -46.71
C GLN A 866 59.69 114.42 -47.89
N LYS A 867 59.07 115.11 -48.86
CA LYS A 867 59.67 115.73 -50.06
C LYS A 867 59.14 117.17 -50.21
N HIS A 868 59.83 118.01 -50.96
CA HIS A 868 59.38 119.38 -51.24
C HIS A 868 59.80 119.88 -52.62
N ASN A 869 59.18 120.99 -53.04
CA ASN A 869 59.60 121.83 -54.16
C ASN A 869 59.57 123.32 -53.73
N SER A 870 59.78 124.27 -54.64
CA SER A 870 59.82 125.71 -54.36
C SER A 870 58.49 126.34 -53.92
N THR A 871 57.40 125.57 -53.89
CA THR A 871 56.04 126.05 -53.55
C THR A 871 55.29 125.13 -52.58
N HIS A 872 55.53 123.82 -52.62
CA HIS A 872 54.80 122.80 -51.85
C HIS A 872 55.74 121.80 -51.14
N HIS A 873 55.21 121.08 -50.15
CA HIS A 873 55.78 119.87 -49.54
C HIS A 873 54.73 118.75 -49.46
N TRP A 874 55.16 117.48 -49.53
CA TRP A 874 54.31 116.28 -49.49
C TRP A 874 55.08 115.08 -48.91
N ASP A 875 54.40 114.00 -48.53
CA ASP A 875 55.04 112.74 -48.10
C ASP A 875 54.89 111.66 -49.19
N GLU A 876 55.92 110.86 -49.44
CA GLU A 876 55.99 109.90 -50.55
C GLU A 876 56.61 108.56 -50.15
N CYS A 877 55.90 107.47 -50.43
CA CYS A 877 56.37 106.10 -50.21
C CYS A 877 57.22 105.61 -51.39
N SER A 878 58.13 104.67 -51.15
CA SER A 878 58.98 104.04 -52.18
C SER A 878 58.20 103.30 -53.28
N CYS A 879 56.91 102.99 -53.05
CA CYS A 879 56.00 102.47 -54.08
C CYS A 879 55.40 103.55 -55.02
N GLY A 880 55.72 104.83 -54.80
CA GLY A 880 55.23 105.98 -55.58
C GLY A 880 53.91 106.58 -55.08
N LEU A 881 53.38 106.13 -53.93
CA LEU A 881 52.19 106.73 -53.32
C LEU A 881 52.55 108.06 -52.63
N LYS A 882 51.91 109.16 -53.05
CA LYS A 882 52.05 110.50 -52.43
C LYS A 882 50.84 110.84 -51.57
N GLN A 883 51.06 111.59 -50.49
CA GLN A 883 50.02 112.14 -49.61
C GLN A 883 50.45 113.50 -49.04
N ASN A 884 49.52 114.21 -48.39
CA ASN A 884 49.79 115.44 -47.63
C ASN A 884 50.41 116.63 -48.42
N GLU A 885 50.19 116.73 -49.74
CA GLU A 885 50.72 117.83 -50.55
C GLU A 885 50.08 119.19 -50.20
N ASN A 886 50.88 120.12 -49.67
CA ASN A 886 50.46 121.43 -49.16
C ASN A 886 51.45 122.54 -49.53
N LEU A 887 50.97 123.80 -49.58
CA LEU A 887 51.78 124.99 -49.78
C LEU A 887 52.67 125.32 -48.56
N HIS A 888 53.82 125.97 -48.80
CA HIS A 888 54.66 126.49 -47.73
C HIS A 888 54.00 127.67 -46.98
N THR A 889 54.03 127.62 -45.64
CA THR A 889 53.43 128.63 -44.75
C THR A 889 54.29 128.85 -43.50
N GLY A 890 54.14 130.03 -42.87
CA GLY A 890 54.85 130.41 -41.64
C GLY A 890 56.04 131.37 -41.84
N GLY A 891 56.62 131.82 -40.72
CA GLY A 891 57.80 132.68 -40.69
C GLY A 891 57.57 134.14 -41.11
N THR A 892 58.65 134.93 -41.17
CA THR A 892 58.62 136.34 -41.58
C THR A 892 59.94 136.69 -42.26
N ALA A 893 59.88 137.25 -43.47
CA ALA A 893 61.07 137.64 -44.23
C ALA A 893 61.66 138.97 -43.73
N THR A 894 62.97 139.14 -43.92
CA THR A 894 63.71 140.39 -43.66
C THR A 894 64.46 140.82 -44.92
N CYS A 895 65.14 141.96 -44.89
CA CYS A 895 65.96 142.42 -46.02
C CYS A 895 67.28 141.64 -46.22
N LYS A 896 67.49 140.55 -45.45
CA LYS A 896 68.67 139.66 -45.55
C LYS A 896 68.32 138.17 -45.62
N GLU A 897 67.21 137.77 -45.01
CA GLU A 897 66.81 136.36 -44.88
C GLU A 897 65.34 136.17 -45.30
N ARG A 898 65.07 135.08 -46.03
CA ARG A 898 63.73 134.68 -46.49
C ARG A 898 62.90 134.11 -45.34
N ALA A 899 61.58 134.05 -45.49
CA ALA A 899 60.73 133.33 -44.55
C ALA A 899 61.09 131.83 -44.57
N ILE A 900 60.97 131.14 -43.43
CA ILE A 900 61.20 129.71 -43.31
C ILE A 900 59.85 129.03 -43.06
N CYS A 901 59.56 127.97 -43.83
CA CYS A 901 58.32 127.21 -43.73
C CYS A 901 58.27 126.46 -42.40
N GLU A 902 57.23 126.68 -41.59
CA GLU A 902 57.13 126.10 -40.24
C GLU A 902 56.94 124.58 -40.25
N THR A 903 56.41 124.00 -41.34
CA THR A 903 56.18 122.55 -41.47
C THR A 903 57.44 121.77 -41.89
N CYS A 904 58.19 122.26 -42.88
CA CYS A 904 59.34 121.54 -43.45
C CYS A 904 60.71 122.19 -43.20
N SER A 905 60.76 123.33 -42.50
CA SER A 905 61.97 124.10 -42.15
C SER A 905 62.80 124.65 -43.33
N GLU A 906 62.25 124.67 -44.56
CA GLU A 906 62.94 125.19 -45.75
C GLU A 906 62.66 126.69 -46.00
N PRO A 907 63.63 127.48 -46.49
CA PRO A 907 63.46 128.90 -46.79
C PRO A 907 62.70 129.14 -48.11
N TYR A 908 61.63 129.93 -48.07
CA TYR A 908 60.73 130.19 -49.19
C TYR A 908 60.31 131.67 -49.28
N GLY A 909 59.67 132.04 -50.40
CA GLY A 909 59.32 133.44 -50.69
C GLY A 909 60.55 134.30 -51.05
N ASP A 910 60.40 135.63 -50.97
CA ASP A 910 61.45 136.61 -51.29
C ASP A 910 61.82 137.48 -50.07
N LEU A 911 62.86 138.30 -50.22
CA LEU A 911 63.35 139.21 -49.16
C LEU A 911 62.45 140.45 -49.03
N ALA A 912 62.41 141.02 -47.83
CA ALA A 912 61.68 142.26 -47.56
C ALA A 912 62.48 143.51 -48.00
N ASP A 913 61.77 144.57 -48.38
CA ASP A 913 62.37 145.85 -48.78
C ASP A 913 63.01 146.64 -47.62
N HIS A 914 63.81 147.65 -47.97
CA HIS A 914 64.48 148.55 -47.01
C HIS A 914 63.68 149.85 -46.79
N ASP A 915 63.60 150.29 -45.54
CA ASP A 915 62.97 151.55 -45.14
C ASP A 915 64.01 152.69 -44.98
N TYR A 916 63.66 153.92 -45.43
CA TYR A 916 64.54 155.10 -45.46
C TYR A 916 63.72 156.39 -45.19
N GLY A 917 64.04 157.13 -44.12
CA GLY A 917 63.33 158.36 -43.72
C GLY A 917 63.88 159.68 -44.34
N GLU A 918 63.09 160.76 -44.25
CA GLU A 918 63.36 162.08 -44.88
C GLU A 918 63.91 163.18 -43.92
N LEU A 919 64.29 164.34 -44.49
CA LEU A 919 65.05 165.46 -43.86
C LEU A 919 64.19 166.54 -43.15
N ILE A 920 64.85 167.38 -42.32
CA ILE A 920 64.28 168.56 -41.62
C ILE A 920 65.19 169.83 -41.78
N PRO A 921 64.68 171.09 -41.68
CA PRO A 921 65.44 172.34 -41.95
C PRO A 921 65.77 173.27 -40.73
N ALA A 922 66.16 174.53 -40.97
CA ALA A 922 66.76 175.52 -40.03
C ALA A 922 65.82 176.29 -39.06
N VAL A 923 66.40 177.10 -38.14
CA VAL A 923 65.81 177.51 -36.83
C VAL A 923 66.06 179.01 -36.43
N ASP A 924 65.34 179.50 -35.41
CA ASP A 924 65.46 180.76 -34.59
C ASP A 924 64.92 182.09 -35.21
N GLU A 925 64.19 182.97 -34.48
CA GLU A 925 64.64 183.99 -33.47
C GLU A 925 63.38 184.69 -32.81
N LYS A 926 63.33 185.57 -31.76
CA LYS A 926 64.25 186.23 -30.80
C LYS A 926 63.50 186.95 -29.59
N HIS A 927 63.44 186.42 -28.34
CA HIS A 927 63.44 187.20 -27.03
C HIS A 927 63.59 186.24 -25.80
N THR A 928 64.56 186.28 -24.86
CA THR A 928 65.62 187.23 -24.43
C THR A 928 66.74 187.54 -25.44
N GLN A 929 66.40 187.37 -26.71
CA GLN A 929 67.12 187.76 -27.90
C GLN A 929 68.44 187.05 -28.05
N ALA A 930 68.52 185.87 -27.41
CA ALA A 930 69.28 184.74 -27.90
C ALA A 930 68.30 183.87 -28.71
N GLU A 931 68.46 183.59 -30.01
CA GLU A 931 69.65 183.45 -30.88
C GLU A 931 70.10 182.00 -31.04
N LEU A 932 70.07 181.62 -32.32
CA LEU A 932 70.82 180.54 -32.96
C LEU A 932 70.26 179.15 -32.63
N SER A 933 69.63 178.45 -33.58
CA SER A 933 69.98 178.29 -35.00
C SER A 933 71.33 177.57 -35.25
N PRO A 934 71.44 176.69 -36.26
CA PRO A 934 70.36 176.06 -37.04
C PRO A 934 70.52 174.52 -37.17
N SER A 935 69.60 173.88 -37.89
CA SER A 935 69.83 173.23 -39.20
C SER A 935 70.13 171.73 -39.18
N VAL A 936 69.34 171.00 -39.99
CA VAL A 936 69.47 169.61 -40.41
C VAL A 936 69.17 168.58 -39.32
#